data_AF-A0A7X9QDD0-F1
#
_entry.id   AF-A0A7X9QDD0-F1
#
_cell.length_a   1.000
_cell.length_b   1.000
_cell.length_c   1.000
_cell.angle_alpha   90.00
_cell.angle_beta   90.00
_cell.angle_gamma   90.00
#
_symmetry.space_group_name_H-M   'P 1'
#
loop_
_entity.id
_entity.type
_entity.pdbx_description
1 polymer ?
#
loop_
_entity_poly.entity_id
_entity_poly.type
_entity_poly.pdbx_seq_one_letter_code
_entity_poly.pdbx_strand_id
1 'polypeptide(L)'
;LLVSLDVKALALTLVPFALAPLVLSVTAPWSWGWGPWYSLGNYWWSVLLLWLAFAWLIPLAGALATLPRRPQRTAPDGFAEPVPVPPPPIAERSATRTLAIVLVAAVAWVLATVYALGAVGLLLTVVMLVAEMAFVLVGFAIGIATFSTTAKDHRFGLIGGSGAATDDKTWRGRLARLFDSAAGILPPSTVRANLTDWLTGALADLAGLGADEVLRFGHLWAGGDYTPGDPDGTGRAAADNARLRSINLELMSTELIRRAPYRFPLPAAESNRDRLWFDPADLVGLLPERVIAAMTADATPQRVRSLGTGAELVLYPFPQPWDLPVVFATRASLALPALFQAVRLYELREGSAPVRTEFGARLARGGEELRFPGHAGAAQVAQELWLTDGGVTSNFPIHMFDSPLPLWPTVGIDLGTHPAGAGHQDVYLLGDAGAAKELGTPLGRAMSSFVGAVLGTGLQWRDTAQLWMPAFQARIAVVRQRGYEGGNNLFMTRDDIASLALRGVVAGMRLRRRFASDAQWHRQQWLRLRVAAESLVGLSERLRVSLREPAYAWLIPRPGTGDPWAELDALPDRLAGQADPNPPVAAADAPDPAVDWYRPDAADFFDELESLLEPIRNGTAKPAVLQEGAPRPFAELRQVPRS
;
A
#
# COMPACT_ATOMS: atom_id res chain seq x y z
N LEU A 1 -23.83 6.45 5.76
CA LEU A 1 -25.21 5.93 5.57
C LEU A 1 -25.77 6.29 4.20
N LEU A 2 -25.95 7.57 3.83
CA LEU A 2 -26.21 7.98 2.42
C LEU A 2 -25.07 7.64 1.45
N VAL A 3 -23.86 7.40 1.98
CA VAL A 3 -22.66 6.99 1.23
C VAL A 3 -22.45 5.46 1.23
N SER A 4 -23.41 4.67 1.76
CA SER A 4 -23.35 3.20 1.71
C SER A 4 -23.56 2.72 0.27
N LEU A 5 -22.59 1.97 -0.30
CA LEU A 5 -22.66 1.41 -1.66
C LEU A 5 -23.63 0.22 -1.79
N ASP A 6 -24.15 -0.32 -0.67
CA ASP A 6 -25.13 -1.40 -0.67
C ASP A 6 -26.57 -0.87 -0.59
N VAL A 7 -27.39 -1.25 -1.59
CA VAL A 7 -28.82 -0.87 -1.68
C VAL A 7 -29.69 -1.59 -0.68
N LYS A 8 -29.31 -2.78 -0.21
CA LYS A 8 -30.07 -3.43 0.86
C LYS A 8 -29.93 -2.63 2.14
N ALA A 9 -28.72 -2.20 2.48
CA ALA A 9 -28.47 -1.33 3.62
C ALA A 9 -29.14 0.06 3.47
N LEU A 10 -29.11 0.64 2.27
CA LEU A 10 -29.77 1.93 1.98
C LEU A 10 -31.30 1.84 2.08
N ALA A 11 -31.91 0.76 1.56
CA ALA A 11 -33.36 0.55 1.63
C ALA A 11 -33.80 0.22 3.07
N LEU A 12 -33.04 -0.61 3.79
CA LEU A 12 -33.31 -0.96 5.19
C LEU A 12 -33.24 0.25 6.12
N THR A 13 -32.55 1.33 5.72
CA THR A 13 -32.41 2.56 6.50
C THR A 13 -33.35 3.66 6.03
N LEU A 14 -33.46 3.94 4.73
CA LEU A 14 -34.32 5.00 4.20
C LEU A 14 -35.82 4.66 4.28
N VAL A 15 -36.21 3.40 4.08
CA VAL A 15 -37.63 3.02 4.07
C VAL A 15 -38.26 3.20 5.46
N PRO A 16 -37.67 2.73 6.56
CA PRO A 16 -38.18 3.04 7.89
C PRO A 16 -38.02 4.51 8.26
N PHE A 17 -36.97 5.20 7.81
CA PHE A 17 -36.74 6.62 8.12
C PHE A 17 -37.78 7.54 7.47
N ALA A 18 -38.22 7.23 6.25
CA ALA A 18 -39.31 7.93 5.57
C ALA A 18 -40.71 7.50 6.09
N LEU A 19 -40.87 6.25 6.51
CA LEU A 19 -42.17 5.70 6.95
C LEU A 19 -42.44 5.88 8.44
N ALA A 20 -41.44 5.98 9.31
CA ALA A 20 -41.64 6.14 10.76
C ALA A 20 -42.45 7.40 11.12
N PRO A 21 -42.24 8.58 10.51
CA PRO A 21 -43.07 9.75 10.74
C PRO A 21 -44.52 9.55 10.28
N LEU A 22 -44.73 8.80 9.18
CA LEU A 22 -46.03 8.43 8.65
C LEU A 22 -46.77 7.44 9.57
N VAL A 23 -46.10 6.40 10.06
CA VAL A 23 -46.67 5.42 10.99
C VAL A 23 -47.04 6.05 12.33
N LEU A 24 -46.16 6.91 12.88
CA LEU A 24 -46.44 7.68 14.09
C LEU A 24 -47.60 8.66 13.92
N SER A 25 -47.74 9.25 12.72
CA SER A 25 -48.90 10.10 12.42
C SER A 25 -50.20 9.29 12.49
N VAL A 26 -50.25 8.11 11.86
CA VAL A 26 -51.46 7.29 11.76
C VAL A 26 -51.99 6.83 13.12
N THR A 27 -51.11 6.63 14.11
CA THR A 27 -51.48 6.16 15.47
C THR A 27 -51.98 7.25 16.41
N ALA A 28 -51.90 8.54 16.05
CA ALA A 28 -52.37 9.63 16.89
C ALA A 28 -53.90 9.81 16.79
N PRO A 29 -54.61 10.19 17.87
CA PRO A 29 -56.05 10.44 17.80
C PRO A 29 -56.34 11.70 16.97
N TRP A 30 -56.78 11.50 15.73
CA TRP A 30 -57.12 12.56 14.78
C TRP A 30 -58.49 13.16 15.08
N SER A 31 -58.58 14.48 15.25
CA SER A 31 -59.86 15.20 15.18
C SER A 31 -59.72 16.41 14.27
N TRP A 32 -60.56 16.46 13.23
CA TRP A 32 -60.66 17.59 12.32
C TRP A 32 -61.65 18.61 12.89
N GLY A 33 -61.16 19.77 13.29
CA GLY A 33 -61.99 20.85 13.83
C GLY A 33 -61.36 22.21 13.60
N TRP A 34 -62.14 23.15 13.03
CA TRP A 34 -61.78 24.55 12.87
C TRP A 34 -62.02 25.29 14.20
N GLY A 35 -61.12 25.09 15.16
CA GLY A 35 -61.10 25.80 16.44
C GLY A 35 -59.80 26.61 16.61
N PRO A 36 -59.75 27.58 17.57
CA PRO A 36 -58.56 28.39 17.79
C PRO A 36 -57.35 27.49 18.07
N TRP A 37 -56.16 27.92 17.62
CA TRP A 37 -54.85 27.25 17.46
C TRP A 37 -54.28 26.37 18.61
N TYR A 38 -55.10 25.98 19.59
CA TYR A 38 -54.79 25.13 20.74
C TYR A 38 -55.38 23.71 20.64
N SER A 39 -55.75 23.21 19.45
CA SER A 39 -56.09 21.79 19.34
C SER A 39 -54.81 20.95 19.15
N LEU A 40 -54.58 20.01 20.07
CA LEU A 40 -53.43 19.08 20.05
C LEU A 40 -53.30 18.31 18.72
N GLY A 41 -54.37 18.21 17.90
CA GLY A 41 -54.43 17.39 16.69
C GLY A 41 -53.69 17.91 15.45
N ASN A 42 -53.45 19.23 15.34
CA ASN A 42 -52.79 19.83 14.16
C ASN A 42 -51.28 20.05 14.34
N TYR A 43 -50.73 19.73 15.51
CA TYR A 43 -49.33 20.00 15.84
C TYR A 43 -48.33 19.10 15.13
N TRP A 44 -48.72 17.87 14.77
CA TRP A 44 -47.77 16.89 14.24
C TRP A 44 -47.22 17.25 12.87
N TRP A 45 -48.02 17.85 11.98
CA TRP A 45 -47.52 18.33 10.68
C TRP A 45 -46.51 19.46 10.84
N SER A 46 -46.75 20.39 11.77
CA SER A 46 -45.80 21.46 12.09
C SER A 46 -44.51 20.91 12.71
N VAL A 47 -44.61 19.93 13.62
CA VAL A 47 -43.47 19.21 14.20
C VAL A 47 -42.69 18.46 13.12
N LEU A 48 -43.37 17.75 12.22
CA LEU A 48 -42.78 16.94 11.16
C LEU A 48 -42.17 17.79 10.05
N LEU A 49 -42.77 18.95 9.72
CA LEU A 49 -42.20 19.94 8.81
C LEU A 49 -41.02 20.70 9.42
N LEU A 50 -41.08 21.09 10.70
CA LEU A 50 -39.95 21.65 11.45
C LEU A 50 -38.80 20.63 11.56
N TRP A 51 -39.14 19.34 11.74
CA TRP A 51 -38.18 18.25 11.83
C TRP A 51 -37.52 17.96 10.47
N LEU A 52 -38.28 17.85 9.37
CA LEU A 52 -37.75 17.70 8.01
C LEU A 52 -36.93 18.92 7.58
N ALA A 53 -37.37 20.14 7.93
CA ALA A 53 -36.61 21.36 7.69
C ALA A 53 -35.29 21.36 8.47
N PHE A 54 -35.26 20.93 9.72
CA PHE A 54 -34.07 20.97 10.57
C PHE A 54 -33.06 19.85 10.26
N ALA A 55 -33.54 18.61 10.05
CA ALA A 55 -32.72 17.44 9.74
C ALA A 55 -31.99 17.58 8.39
N TRP A 56 -32.51 18.39 7.46
CA TRP A 56 -31.92 18.57 6.14
C TRP A 56 -31.35 19.98 5.89
N LEU A 57 -32.02 21.08 6.27
CA LEU A 57 -31.57 22.43 5.88
C LEU A 57 -30.37 22.94 6.69
N ILE A 58 -30.20 22.57 7.95
CA ILE A 58 -29.05 23.03 8.75
C ILE A 58 -27.77 22.29 8.40
N PRO A 59 -27.76 20.95 8.26
CA PRO A 59 -26.60 20.25 7.72
C PRO A 59 -26.27 20.71 6.30
N LEU A 60 -27.28 20.96 5.46
CA LEU A 60 -27.09 21.47 4.09
C LEU A 60 -26.55 22.91 4.08
N ALA A 61 -27.09 23.82 4.89
CA ALA A 61 -26.60 25.20 5.01
C ALA A 61 -25.21 25.25 5.65
N GLY A 62 -24.94 24.40 6.62
CA GLY A 62 -23.61 24.19 7.20
C GLY A 62 -22.62 23.72 6.14
N ALA A 63 -22.98 22.67 5.37
CA ALA A 63 -22.18 22.15 4.26
C ALA A 63 -21.92 23.23 3.19
N LEU A 64 -22.95 23.95 2.75
CA LEU A 64 -22.87 25.05 1.79
C LEU A 64 -22.02 26.22 2.31
N ALA A 65 -22.06 26.51 3.61
CA ALA A 65 -21.26 27.56 4.25
C ALA A 65 -19.79 27.14 4.46
N THR A 66 -19.52 25.84 4.58
CA THR A 66 -18.16 25.27 4.62
C THR A 66 -17.55 25.02 3.24
N LEU A 67 -18.30 25.22 2.15
CA LEU A 67 -17.78 25.06 0.80
C LEU A 67 -16.56 25.98 0.57
N PRO A 68 -15.40 25.43 0.15
CA PRO A 68 -14.24 26.23 -0.17
C PRO A 68 -14.52 27.05 -1.43
N ARG A 69 -14.66 28.38 -1.29
CA ARG A 69 -14.75 29.30 -2.43
C ARG A 69 -13.35 29.76 -2.82
N ARG A 70 -12.91 29.44 -4.03
CA ARG A 70 -11.67 29.99 -4.62
C ARG A 70 -11.86 31.50 -4.84
N PRO A 71 -11.06 32.40 -4.24
CA PRO A 71 -11.07 33.80 -4.64
C PRO A 71 -10.52 33.89 -6.07
N GLN A 72 -11.28 34.52 -6.95
CA GLN A 72 -10.86 34.82 -8.32
C GLN A 72 -10.00 36.08 -8.27
N ARG A 73 -8.69 36.04 -8.67
CA ARG A 73 -7.99 37.25 -9.11
C ARG A 73 -6.64 37.07 -9.82
N THR A 74 -6.40 38.08 -10.67
CA THR A 74 -5.30 38.38 -11.61
C THR A 74 -3.94 38.55 -10.96
N ALA A 75 -2.88 38.11 -11.67
CA ALA A 75 -1.49 38.20 -11.24
C ALA A 75 -1.02 39.66 -11.08
N PRO A 76 -0.23 39.99 -10.03
CA PRO A 76 0.45 41.27 -9.92
C PRO A 76 1.73 41.31 -10.77
N ASP A 77 2.00 42.46 -11.39
CA ASP A 77 3.14 42.71 -12.27
C ASP A 77 4.48 42.67 -11.51
N GLY A 78 5.47 41.91 -12.02
CA GLY A 78 6.88 42.11 -11.67
C GLY A 78 7.77 40.91 -11.31
N PHE A 79 7.32 39.65 -11.40
CA PHE A 79 8.20 38.49 -11.18
C PHE A 79 8.64 37.82 -12.49
N ALA A 80 9.93 37.88 -12.78
CA ALA A 80 10.57 37.32 -13.98
C ALA A 80 11.07 35.88 -13.77
N GLU A 81 10.26 35.01 -13.17
CA GLU A 81 10.41 33.55 -13.26
C GLU A 81 9.09 32.96 -13.80
N PRO A 82 9.11 31.96 -14.69
CA PRO A 82 7.90 31.42 -15.33
C PRO A 82 7.13 30.46 -14.41
N VAL A 83 7.28 30.60 -13.08
CA VAL A 83 6.55 29.76 -12.12
C VAL A 83 5.26 30.50 -11.76
N PRO A 84 4.08 29.90 -11.97
CA PRO A 84 2.83 30.51 -11.56
C PRO A 84 2.88 30.77 -10.05
N VAL A 85 2.79 32.05 -9.65
CA VAL A 85 2.70 32.45 -8.25
C VAL A 85 1.48 31.75 -7.65
N PRO A 86 1.65 30.91 -6.62
CA PRO A 86 0.57 30.09 -6.13
C PRO A 86 -0.49 30.89 -5.37
N PRO A 87 -1.75 30.42 -5.36
CA PRO A 87 -2.78 31.02 -4.53
C PRO A 87 -2.37 30.98 -3.05
N PRO A 88 -2.74 31.97 -2.22
CA PRO A 88 -2.57 31.86 -0.79
C PRO A 88 -3.33 30.61 -0.27
N PRO A 89 -2.89 30.00 0.85
CA PRO A 89 -3.62 28.90 1.46
C PRO A 89 -5.09 29.29 1.62
N ILE A 90 -6.00 28.35 1.33
CA ILE A 90 -7.43 28.51 1.62
C ILE A 90 -7.50 28.96 3.07
N ALA A 91 -7.91 30.21 3.30
CA ALA A 91 -8.09 30.69 4.67
C ALA A 91 -9.10 29.74 5.30
N GLU A 92 -8.67 28.97 6.31
CA GLU A 92 -9.59 28.22 7.15
C GLU A 92 -10.64 29.23 7.59
N ARG A 93 -11.86 29.09 7.07
CA ARG A 93 -12.98 29.83 7.66
C ARG A 93 -12.99 29.39 9.10
N SER A 94 -12.77 30.34 9.99
CA SER A 94 -12.61 30.05 11.40
C SER A 94 -13.76 29.14 11.83
N ALA A 95 -13.44 27.99 12.40
CA ALA A 95 -14.43 27.07 12.94
C ALA A 95 -15.45 27.82 13.83
N THR A 96 -15.04 28.94 14.41
CA THR A 96 -15.87 29.91 15.13
C THR A 96 -17.03 30.51 14.34
N ARG A 97 -16.89 30.81 13.04
CA ARG A 97 -17.99 31.37 12.23
C ARG A 97 -19.03 30.31 11.89
N THR A 98 -18.59 29.11 11.56
CA THR A 98 -19.47 27.95 11.33
C THR A 98 -20.19 27.57 12.63
N LEU A 99 -19.45 27.50 13.74
CA LEU A 99 -19.99 27.24 15.07
C LEU A 99 -21.00 28.32 15.48
N ALA A 100 -20.72 29.60 15.22
CA ALA A 100 -21.64 30.69 15.52
C ALA A 100 -22.93 30.59 14.70
N ILE A 101 -22.86 30.26 13.41
CA ILE A 101 -24.05 30.06 12.57
C ILE A 101 -24.87 28.88 13.09
N VAL A 102 -24.22 27.76 13.42
CA VAL A 102 -24.88 26.57 13.99
C VAL A 102 -25.53 26.91 15.33
N LEU A 103 -24.83 27.65 16.21
CA LEU A 103 -25.34 28.03 17.52
C LEU A 103 -26.53 28.99 17.41
N VAL A 104 -26.46 29.99 16.52
CA VAL A 104 -27.56 30.92 16.28
C VAL A 104 -28.77 30.20 15.69
N ALA A 105 -28.56 29.28 14.73
CA ALA A 105 -29.63 28.47 14.18
C ALA A 105 -30.27 27.55 15.23
N ALA A 106 -29.45 26.94 16.10
CA ALA A 106 -29.92 26.11 17.21
C ALA A 106 -30.73 26.92 18.24
N VAL A 107 -30.25 28.10 18.62
CA VAL A 107 -30.97 29.00 19.55
C VAL A 107 -32.27 29.50 18.93
N ALA A 108 -32.25 29.95 17.67
CA ALA A 108 -33.46 30.37 16.97
C ALA A 108 -34.49 29.24 16.88
N TRP A 109 -34.02 28.01 16.69
CA TRP A 109 -34.88 26.82 16.69
C TRP A 109 -35.45 26.50 18.07
N VAL A 110 -34.66 26.54 19.14
CA VAL A 110 -35.17 26.35 20.52
C VAL A 110 -36.24 27.38 20.82
N LEU A 111 -36.01 28.65 20.47
CA LEU A 111 -36.98 29.73 20.66
C LEU A 111 -38.25 29.51 19.82
N ALA A 112 -38.13 29.13 18.55
CA ALA A 112 -39.27 28.85 17.68
C ALA A 112 -40.07 27.62 18.16
N THR A 113 -39.39 26.58 18.65
CA THR A 113 -40.01 25.35 19.16
C THR A 113 -40.74 25.60 20.48
N VAL A 114 -40.14 26.38 21.39
CA VAL A 114 -40.79 26.81 22.63
C VAL A 114 -41.98 27.72 22.34
N TYR A 115 -41.85 28.65 21.39
CA TYR A 115 -42.93 29.56 20.99
C TYR A 115 -44.10 28.81 20.33
N ALA A 116 -43.81 27.87 19.43
CA ALA A 116 -44.83 27.13 18.70
C ALA A 116 -45.46 26.00 19.53
N LEU A 117 -44.67 25.25 20.32
CA LEU A 117 -45.09 23.96 20.90
C LEU A 117 -45.05 23.94 22.44
N GLY A 118 -44.57 25.00 23.09
CA GLY A 118 -44.35 25.04 24.54
C GLY A 118 -43.21 24.11 25.02
N ALA A 119 -43.01 24.05 26.35
CA ALA A 119 -41.93 23.28 26.97
C ALA A 119 -42.04 21.76 26.73
N VAL A 120 -43.26 21.24 26.64
CA VAL A 120 -43.51 19.81 26.38
C VAL A 120 -43.14 19.45 24.93
N GLY A 121 -43.43 20.33 23.97
CA GLY A 121 -43.00 20.15 22.58
C GLY A 121 -41.48 20.20 22.42
N LEU A 122 -40.80 21.10 23.15
CA LEU A 122 -39.33 21.13 23.17
C LEU A 122 -38.75 19.79 23.67
N LEU A 123 -39.27 19.24 24.76
CA LEU A 123 -38.82 17.95 25.30
C LEU A 123 -38.98 16.81 24.28
N LEU A 124 -40.16 16.71 23.65
CA LEU A 124 -40.42 15.70 22.61
C LEU A 124 -39.46 15.83 21.43
N THR A 125 -39.15 17.07 21.02
CA THR A 125 -38.26 17.30 19.88
C THR A 125 -36.81 16.97 20.21
N VAL A 126 -36.35 17.25 21.44
CA VAL A 126 -35.02 16.83 21.92
C VAL A 126 -34.92 15.30 21.98
N VAL A 127 -35.95 14.61 22.49
CA VAL A 127 -35.99 13.14 22.53
C VAL A 127 -35.92 12.55 21.11
N MET A 128 -36.64 13.12 20.15
CA MET A 128 -36.57 12.69 18.74
C MET A 128 -35.19 12.92 18.13
N LEU A 129 -34.52 14.04 18.43
CA LEU A 129 -33.18 14.34 17.92
C LEU A 129 -32.12 13.41 18.53
N VAL A 130 -32.24 13.06 19.82
CA VAL A 130 -31.39 12.05 20.46
C VAL A 130 -31.65 10.67 19.85
N ALA A 131 -32.91 10.30 19.62
CA ALA A 131 -33.27 9.04 18.97
C ALA A 131 -32.72 8.95 17.53
N GLU A 132 -32.76 10.05 16.78
CA GLU A 132 -32.19 10.14 15.43
C GLU A 132 -30.66 10.00 15.45
N MET A 133 -29.99 10.72 16.35
CA MET A 133 -28.54 10.60 16.52
C MET A 133 -28.16 9.16 16.90
N ALA A 134 -28.89 8.55 17.83
CA ALA A 134 -28.70 7.15 18.20
C ALA A 134 -28.93 6.21 17.00
N PHE A 135 -29.96 6.46 16.19
CA PHE A 135 -30.24 5.66 14.99
C PHE A 135 -29.14 5.80 13.92
N VAL A 136 -28.62 7.01 13.69
CA VAL A 136 -27.49 7.25 12.79
C VAL A 136 -26.23 6.54 13.30
N LEU A 137 -25.94 6.62 14.59
CA LEU A 137 -24.80 5.95 15.21
C LEU A 137 -24.93 4.42 15.14
N VAL A 138 -26.12 3.87 15.41
CA VAL A 138 -26.40 2.43 15.28
C VAL A 138 -26.29 1.99 13.82
N GLY A 139 -26.85 2.74 12.88
CA GLY A 139 -26.72 2.45 11.45
C GLY A 139 -25.26 2.53 10.98
N PHE A 140 -24.47 3.46 11.53
CA PHE A 140 -23.03 3.56 11.26
C PHE A 140 -22.27 2.37 11.85
N ALA A 141 -22.58 1.97 13.09
CA ALA A 141 -22.01 0.80 13.74
C ALA A 141 -22.36 -0.50 13.01
N ILE A 142 -23.62 -0.68 12.57
CA ILE A 142 -24.05 -1.80 11.74
C ILE A 142 -23.32 -1.75 10.39
N GLY A 143 -23.17 -0.58 9.78
CA GLY A 143 -22.42 -0.40 8.54
C GLY A 143 -20.96 -0.82 8.68
N ILE A 144 -20.27 -0.37 9.74
CA ILE A 144 -18.90 -0.78 10.04
C ILE A 144 -18.84 -2.28 10.32
N ALA A 145 -19.75 -2.83 11.13
CA ALA A 145 -19.75 -4.24 11.49
C ALA A 145 -19.96 -5.11 10.25
N THR A 146 -20.95 -4.78 9.41
CA THR A 146 -21.25 -5.49 8.16
C THR A 146 -20.07 -5.42 7.20
N PHE A 147 -19.49 -4.23 7.01
CA PHE A 147 -18.28 -4.05 6.19
C PHE A 147 -17.12 -4.87 6.74
N SER A 148 -16.92 -4.89 8.06
CA SER A 148 -15.84 -5.65 8.70
C SER A 148 -16.05 -7.16 8.54
N THR A 149 -17.29 -7.66 8.63
CA THR A 149 -17.59 -9.09 8.46
C THR A 149 -17.54 -9.55 7.00
N THR A 150 -17.72 -8.63 6.03
CA THR A 150 -17.71 -8.91 4.59
C THR A 150 -16.47 -8.36 3.88
N ALA A 151 -15.50 -7.82 4.62
CA ALA A 151 -14.34 -7.13 4.06
C ALA A 151 -13.55 -8.03 3.11
N LYS A 152 -13.43 -9.32 3.44
CA LYS A 152 -12.75 -10.31 2.59
C LYS A 152 -13.48 -10.55 1.26
N ASP A 153 -14.81 -10.57 1.28
CA ASP A 153 -15.64 -10.71 0.06
C ASP A 153 -15.47 -9.50 -0.87
N HIS A 154 -15.23 -8.33 -0.29
CA HIS A 154 -14.90 -7.11 -1.00
C HIS A 154 -13.39 -6.90 -1.22
N ARG A 155 -12.55 -7.91 -1.00
CA ARG A 155 -11.09 -7.85 -1.18
C ARG A 155 -10.45 -6.66 -0.43
N PHE A 156 -10.99 -6.33 0.74
CA PHE A 156 -10.53 -5.25 1.62
C PHE A 156 -10.51 -3.85 0.97
N GLY A 157 -11.30 -3.61 -0.08
CA GLY A 157 -11.36 -2.32 -0.77
C GLY A 157 -12.73 -2.00 -1.36
N LEU A 158 -12.98 -0.70 -1.58
CA LEU A 158 -14.25 -0.19 -2.11
C LEU A 158 -14.29 -0.17 -3.64
N ILE A 159 -13.13 -0.07 -4.30
CA ILE A 159 -13.02 0.15 -5.76
C ILE A 159 -12.12 -0.91 -6.39
N GLY A 160 -12.61 -1.61 -7.41
CA GLY A 160 -11.82 -2.60 -8.18
C GLY A 160 -10.74 -1.95 -9.05
N GLY A 161 -11.12 -0.93 -9.82
CA GLY A 161 -10.21 -0.15 -10.69
C GLY A 161 -10.32 -0.47 -12.18
N SER A 162 -11.09 -1.49 -12.58
CA SER A 162 -11.40 -1.83 -13.97
C SER A 162 -12.87 -2.22 -14.17
N GLY A 163 -13.33 -2.21 -15.43
CA GLY A 163 -14.68 -2.62 -15.84
C GLY A 163 -15.43 -1.49 -16.55
N ALA A 164 -16.60 -1.76 -17.13
CA ALA A 164 -17.39 -0.71 -17.77
C ALA A 164 -17.73 0.38 -16.74
N ALA A 165 -17.25 1.60 -17.00
CA ALA A 165 -17.60 2.80 -16.24
C ALA A 165 -19.09 3.11 -16.39
N THR A 166 -19.97 2.31 -15.81
CA THR A 166 -21.42 2.47 -15.96
C THR A 166 -22.17 1.97 -14.74
N ASP A 167 -21.99 2.65 -13.61
CA ASP A 167 -23.16 2.90 -12.74
C ASP A 167 -24.01 4.08 -13.31
N ASP A 168 -23.51 4.77 -14.34
CA ASP A 168 -24.19 5.87 -15.03
C ASP A 168 -25.59 5.53 -15.52
N LYS A 169 -25.83 4.28 -15.94
CA LYS A 169 -27.14 3.85 -16.45
C LYS A 169 -28.09 3.43 -15.33
N THR A 170 -27.57 3.08 -14.15
CA THR A 170 -28.38 2.67 -13.01
C THR A 170 -29.02 3.88 -12.33
N TRP A 171 -30.10 3.64 -11.59
CA TRP A 171 -30.76 4.70 -10.82
C TRP A 171 -29.84 5.31 -9.75
N ARG A 172 -28.86 4.53 -9.27
CA ARG A 172 -27.84 4.96 -8.29
C ARG A 172 -26.89 5.98 -8.88
N GLY A 173 -26.29 5.72 -10.04
CA GLY A 173 -25.37 6.67 -10.68
C GLY A 173 -26.07 7.94 -11.15
N ARG A 174 -27.38 7.93 -11.38
CA ARG A 174 -28.16 9.16 -11.61
C ARG A 174 -28.37 9.98 -10.35
N LEU A 175 -28.69 9.34 -9.21
CA LEU A 175 -28.83 10.03 -7.93
C LEU A 175 -27.51 10.59 -7.41
N ALA A 176 -26.43 9.80 -7.48
CA ALA A 176 -25.09 10.26 -7.12
C ALA A 176 -24.72 11.50 -7.93
N ARG A 177 -24.89 11.47 -9.27
CA ARG A 177 -24.63 12.65 -10.12
C ARG A 177 -25.52 13.84 -9.80
N LEU A 178 -26.78 13.65 -9.46
CA LEU A 178 -27.67 14.74 -9.06
C LEU A 178 -27.20 15.39 -7.75
N PHE A 179 -26.84 14.59 -6.74
CA PHE A 179 -26.29 15.09 -5.49
C PHE A 179 -24.92 15.74 -5.68
N ASP A 180 -24.05 15.14 -6.48
CA ASP A 180 -22.71 15.67 -6.78
C ASP A 180 -22.77 16.97 -7.57
N SER A 181 -23.69 17.06 -8.55
CA SER A 181 -23.92 18.28 -9.33
C SER A 181 -24.58 19.39 -8.50
N ALA A 182 -25.48 19.03 -7.58
CA ALA A 182 -26.13 19.99 -6.68
C ALA A 182 -25.20 20.49 -5.58
N ALA A 183 -24.29 19.63 -5.11
CA ALA A 183 -23.38 19.94 -4.01
C ALA A 183 -22.02 20.50 -4.50
N GLY A 184 -21.67 20.32 -5.77
CA GLY A 184 -20.40 20.77 -6.35
C GLY A 184 -19.17 20.15 -5.67
N ILE A 185 -19.35 19.00 -5.01
CA ILE A 185 -18.34 18.38 -4.12
C ILE A 185 -17.27 17.65 -4.95
N LEU A 186 -17.65 17.08 -6.09
CA LEU A 186 -16.75 16.30 -6.95
C LEU A 186 -16.48 17.02 -8.27
N PRO A 187 -15.22 17.09 -8.74
CA PRO A 187 -14.92 17.61 -10.06
C PRO A 187 -15.56 16.71 -11.14
N PRO A 188 -16.05 17.29 -12.26
CA PRO A 188 -16.64 16.50 -13.33
C PRO A 188 -15.62 15.49 -13.88
N SER A 189 -16.08 14.28 -14.19
CA SER A 189 -15.25 13.21 -14.75
C SER A 189 -14.60 13.66 -16.05
N THR A 190 -13.28 13.62 -16.11
CA THR A 190 -12.52 14.11 -17.27
C THR A 190 -12.05 12.99 -18.21
N VAL A 191 -11.98 11.77 -17.71
CA VAL A 191 -11.64 10.54 -18.41
C VAL A 191 -12.77 9.54 -18.13
N ARG A 192 -13.29 8.89 -19.18
CA ARG A 192 -14.40 7.93 -19.05
C ARG A 192 -13.95 6.53 -18.69
N ALA A 193 -12.72 6.15 -19.05
CA ALA A 193 -12.17 4.85 -18.69
C ALA A 193 -11.79 4.82 -17.21
N ASN A 194 -11.98 3.67 -16.57
CA ASN A 194 -11.48 3.43 -15.22
C ASN A 194 -9.95 3.40 -15.21
N LEU A 195 -9.35 3.57 -14.03
CA LEU A 195 -7.91 3.75 -13.88
C LEU A 195 -7.09 2.66 -14.58
N THR A 196 -7.40 1.38 -14.34
CA THR A 196 -6.61 0.27 -14.91
C THR A 196 -6.87 0.10 -16.41
N ASP A 197 -8.10 0.35 -16.89
CA ASP A 197 -8.43 0.34 -18.31
C ASP A 197 -7.66 1.44 -19.07
N TRP A 198 -7.66 2.66 -18.51
CA TRP A 198 -6.90 3.80 -19.01
C TRP A 198 -5.40 3.54 -19.00
N LEU A 199 -4.85 3.02 -17.89
CA LEU A 199 -3.43 2.68 -17.79
C LEU A 199 -3.03 1.62 -18.83
N THR A 200 -3.85 0.59 -19.02
CA THR A 200 -3.55 -0.46 -20.01
C THR A 200 -3.51 0.12 -21.43
N GLY A 201 -4.48 1.00 -21.78
CA GLY A 201 -4.50 1.68 -23.08
C GLY A 201 -3.31 2.61 -23.26
N ALA A 202 -3.06 3.49 -22.29
CA ALA A 202 -1.95 4.45 -22.36
C ALA A 202 -0.58 3.76 -22.45
N LEU A 203 -0.37 2.66 -21.73
CA LEU A 203 0.88 1.89 -21.79
C LEU A 203 1.06 1.20 -23.16
N ALA A 204 0.00 0.62 -23.73
CA ALA A 204 0.04 0.02 -25.05
C ALA A 204 0.33 1.07 -26.13
N ASP A 205 -0.38 2.21 -26.09
CA ASP A 205 -0.21 3.33 -27.04
C ASP A 205 1.21 3.89 -26.99
N LEU A 206 1.77 4.10 -25.79
CA LEU A 206 3.14 4.61 -25.61
C LEU A 206 4.20 3.61 -26.08
N ALA A 207 3.92 2.31 -26.00
CA ALA A 207 4.81 1.26 -26.47
C ALA A 207 4.68 0.99 -27.99
N GLY A 208 3.70 1.61 -28.66
CA GLY A 208 3.41 1.35 -30.07
C GLY A 208 2.75 0.00 -30.35
N LEU A 209 2.13 -0.60 -29.33
CA LEU A 209 1.42 -1.88 -29.45
C LEU A 209 0.00 -1.69 -30.00
N GLY A 210 -0.56 -2.74 -30.59
CA GLY A 210 -1.93 -2.77 -31.06
C GLY A 210 -2.96 -2.57 -29.94
N ALA A 211 -4.17 -2.14 -30.30
CA ALA A 211 -5.24 -1.86 -29.34
C ALA A 211 -5.66 -3.08 -28.50
N ASP A 212 -5.45 -4.30 -28.99
CA ASP A 212 -5.78 -5.55 -28.28
C ASP A 212 -4.58 -6.16 -27.55
N GLU A 213 -3.38 -5.61 -27.76
CA GLU A 213 -2.15 -6.09 -27.14
C GLU A 213 -1.94 -5.52 -25.74
N VAL A 214 -1.11 -6.23 -24.95
CA VAL A 214 -0.84 -5.89 -23.56
C VAL A 214 0.66 -5.73 -23.37
N LEU A 215 1.07 -4.58 -22.83
CA LEU A 215 2.47 -4.33 -22.50
C LEU A 215 2.94 -5.28 -21.38
N ARG A 216 3.97 -6.08 -21.69
CA ARG A 216 4.64 -7.02 -20.78
C ARG A 216 6.06 -6.58 -20.45
N PHE A 217 6.64 -7.08 -19.36
CA PHE A 217 8.04 -6.78 -19.01
C PHE A 217 9.04 -7.21 -20.09
N GLY A 218 8.78 -8.29 -20.82
CA GLY A 218 9.60 -8.73 -21.96
C GLY A 218 9.75 -7.65 -23.02
N HIS A 219 8.68 -6.90 -23.33
CA HIS A 219 8.75 -5.76 -24.25
C HIS A 219 9.63 -4.62 -23.72
N LEU A 220 9.65 -4.40 -22.41
CA LEU A 220 10.54 -3.39 -21.79
C LEU A 220 12.01 -3.83 -21.86
N TRP A 221 12.27 -5.14 -21.81
CA TRP A 221 13.61 -5.69 -21.76
C TRP A 221 14.23 -5.84 -23.16
N ALA A 222 13.53 -6.54 -24.04
CA ALA A 222 13.99 -6.90 -25.39
C ALA A 222 13.50 -5.93 -26.48
N GLY A 223 12.57 -5.02 -26.17
CA GLY A 223 12.01 -4.06 -27.11
C GLY A 223 10.74 -4.56 -27.81
N GLY A 224 10.32 -3.87 -28.88
CA GLY A 224 9.08 -4.15 -29.60
C GLY A 224 9.03 -5.51 -30.30
N ASP A 225 10.18 -6.16 -30.51
CA ASP A 225 10.29 -7.47 -31.18
C ASP A 225 10.03 -8.66 -30.23
N TYR A 226 9.80 -8.39 -28.94
CA TYR A 226 9.51 -9.42 -27.96
C TYR A 226 8.22 -10.18 -28.29
N THR A 227 8.30 -11.51 -28.38
CA THR A 227 7.14 -12.38 -28.58
C THR A 227 6.74 -13.07 -27.27
N PRO A 228 5.45 -13.00 -26.85
CA PRO A 228 4.99 -13.70 -25.64
C PRO A 228 5.29 -15.21 -25.66
N GLY A 229 5.61 -15.76 -24.49
CA GLY A 229 6.11 -17.13 -24.34
C GLY A 229 7.62 -17.25 -24.52
N ASP A 230 8.30 -16.17 -24.90
CA ASP A 230 9.76 -16.05 -25.08
C ASP A 230 10.40 -17.21 -25.88
N PRO A 231 9.92 -17.47 -27.12
CA PRO A 231 10.42 -18.59 -27.92
C PRO A 231 11.93 -18.50 -28.21
N ASP A 232 12.46 -17.28 -28.31
CA ASP A 232 13.86 -17.00 -28.62
C ASP A 232 14.76 -16.95 -27.35
N GLY A 233 14.17 -17.08 -26.15
CA GLY A 233 14.88 -17.09 -24.86
C GLY A 233 15.46 -15.73 -24.42
N THR A 234 15.15 -14.65 -25.13
CA THR A 234 15.64 -13.29 -24.87
C THR A 234 15.14 -12.73 -23.54
N GLY A 235 13.88 -12.97 -23.20
CA GLY A 235 13.24 -12.57 -21.96
C GLY A 235 13.85 -13.29 -20.76
N ARG A 236 14.12 -14.59 -20.88
CA ARG A 236 14.81 -15.38 -19.85
C ARG A 236 16.24 -14.91 -19.61
N ALA A 237 17.01 -14.72 -20.68
CA ALA A 237 18.37 -14.18 -20.56
C ALA A 237 18.38 -12.81 -19.85
N ALA A 238 17.40 -11.95 -20.17
CA ALA A 238 17.24 -10.65 -19.52
C ALA A 238 16.70 -10.75 -18.08
N ALA A 239 15.95 -11.79 -17.74
CA ALA A 239 15.55 -12.07 -16.36
C ALA A 239 16.78 -12.40 -15.50
N ASP A 240 17.68 -13.24 -16.00
CA ASP A 240 18.90 -13.67 -15.31
C ASP A 240 19.96 -12.56 -15.25
N ASN A 241 20.04 -11.73 -16.29
CA ASN A 241 20.99 -10.63 -16.38
C ASN A 241 20.29 -9.29 -16.68
N ALA A 242 20.08 -8.49 -15.64
CA ALA A 242 19.45 -7.18 -15.76
C ALA A 242 20.20 -6.20 -16.69
N ARG A 243 21.48 -6.43 -17.02
CA ARG A 243 22.23 -5.60 -17.98
C ARG A 243 21.77 -5.75 -19.43
N LEU A 244 21.06 -6.83 -19.74
CA LEU A 244 20.48 -7.06 -21.06
C LEU A 244 19.14 -6.33 -21.25
N ARG A 245 18.59 -5.75 -20.18
CA ARG A 245 17.30 -5.04 -20.21
C ARG A 245 17.48 -3.64 -20.77
N SER A 246 16.71 -3.30 -21.80
CA SER A 246 16.64 -1.92 -22.32
C SER A 246 16.02 -0.96 -21.29
N ILE A 247 14.92 -1.37 -20.67
CA ILE A 247 14.24 -0.64 -19.59
C ILE A 247 14.03 -1.57 -18.40
N ASN A 248 14.68 -1.28 -17.28
CA ASN A 248 14.47 -2.00 -16.03
C ASN A 248 13.43 -1.29 -15.15
N LEU A 249 12.17 -1.70 -15.29
CA LEU A 249 11.09 -1.26 -14.40
C LEU A 249 11.02 -2.19 -13.18
N GLU A 250 11.03 -1.62 -11.99
CA GLU A 250 10.80 -2.36 -10.74
C GLU A 250 9.68 -1.70 -9.96
N LEU A 251 8.76 -2.51 -9.45
CA LEU A 251 7.59 -2.07 -8.70
C LEU A 251 7.49 -2.84 -7.40
N MET A 252 7.08 -2.17 -6.33
CA MET A 252 6.94 -2.81 -5.03
C MET A 252 5.47 -2.98 -4.64
N SER A 253 5.17 -4.12 -4.03
CA SER A 253 3.90 -4.42 -3.40
C SER A 253 4.16 -5.05 -2.04
N THR A 254 3.16 -5.05 -1.17
CA THR A 254 3.26 -5.64 0.17
C THR A 254 2.40 -6.88 0.24
N GLU A 255 2.98 -8.04 0.57
CA GLU A 255 2.24 -9.28 0.81
C GLU A 255 1.91 -9.42 2.30
N LEU A 256 0.61 -9.42 2.62
CA LEU A 256 0.11 -9.26 3.98
C LEU A 256 0.16 -10.53 4.83
N ILE A 257 0.15 -11.72 4.22
CA ILE A 257 0.13 -13.00 4.95
C ILE A 257 1.52 -13.34 5.49
N ARG A 258 2.55 -13.22 4.66
CA ARG A 258 3.96 -13.40 5.02
C ARG A 258 4.60 -12.13 5.58
N ARG A 259 3.90 -10.98 5.50
CA ARG A 259 4.39 -9.66 5.95
C ARG A 259 5.70 -9.27 5.27
N ALA A 260 5.76 -9.50 3.97
CA ALA A 260 6.98 -9.38 3.19
C ALA A 260 6.81 -8.41 2.00
N PRO A 261 7.86 -7.63 1.66
CA PRO A 261 7.86 -6.83 0.43
C PRO A 261 8.02 -7.74 -0.78
N TYR A 262 7.23 -7.49 -1.82
CA TYR A 262 7.30 -8.18 -3.10
C TYR A 262 7.80 -7.19 -4.15
N ARG A 263 8.80 -7.61 -4.92
CA ARG A 263 9.38 -6.83 -6.01
C ARG A 263 8.97 -7.45 -7.33
N PHE A 264 8.24 -6.69 -8.14
CA PHE A 264 7.88 -7.06 -9.49
C PHE A 264 8.87 -6.48 -10.50
N PRO A 265 9.22 -7.23 -11.55
CA PRO A 265 8.79 -8.61 -11.80
C PRO A 265 9.46 -9.60 -10.84
N LEU A 266 8.75 -10.68 -10.50
CA LEU A 266 9.25 -11.72 -9.58
C LEU A 266 10.42 -12.47 -10.22
N PRO A 267 11.27 -13.16 -9.43
CA PRO A 267 12.25 -14.08 -9.99
C PRO A 267 11.59 -15.12 -10.90
N ALA A 268 12.32 -15.59 -11.92
CA ALA A 268 11.83 -16.65 -12.78
C ALA A 268 11.61 -17.92 -11.94
N ALA A 269 10.44 -18.53 -12.06
CA ALA A 269 10.16 -19.78 -11.37
C ALA A 269 10.81 -20.93 -12.15
N GLU A 270 11.75 -21.64 -11.51
CA GLU A 270 12.39 -22.82 -12.09
C GLU A 270 11.51 -24.07 -12.00
N SER A 271 10.62 -24.10 -11.00
CA SER A 271 9.70 -25.20 -10.76
C SER A 271 8.29 -24.71 -10.40
N ASN A 272 7.31 -25.61 -10.44
CA ASN A 272 5.95 -25.31 -9.97
C ASN A 272 5.89 -25.04 -8.45
N ARG A 273 6.89 -25.45 -7.66
CA ARG A 273 6.95 -25.18 -6.22
C ARG A 273 7.28 -23.71 -5.94
N ASP A 274 8.06 -23.07 -6.81
CA ASP A 274 8.50 -21.67 -6.66
C ASP A 274 7.55 -20.68 -7.35
N ARG A 275 6.56 -21.21 -8.08
CA ARG A 275 5.63 -20.43 -8.90
C ARG A 275 4.40 -20.02 -8.11
N LEU A 276 4.00 -18.75 -8.25
CA LEU A 276 2.70 -18.28 -7.77
C LEU A 276 1.57 -18.69 -8.72
N TRP A 277 0.35 -18.61 -8.23
CA TRP A 277 -0.87 -19.01 -8.93
C TRP A 277 -1.97 -17.98 -8.71
N PHE A 278 -2.96 -17.93 -9.60
CA PHE A 278 -4.09 -17.00 -9.48
C PHE A 278 -5.39 -17.63 -10.00
N ASP A 279 -6.52 -17.14 -9.49
CA ASP A 279 -7.84 -17.41 -10.06
C ASP A 279 -8.21 -16.22 -10.96
N PRO A 280 -8.54 -16.41 -12.26
CA PRO A 280 -9.00 -15.34 -13.12
C PRO A 280 -10.21 -14.57 -12.56
N ALA A 281 -11.11 -15.24 -11.84
CA ALA A 281 -12.25 -14.60 -11.18
C ALA A 281 -11.80 -13.63 -10.08
N ASP A 282 -10.67 -13.92 -9.42
CA ASP A 282 -10.05 -13.02 -8.44
C ASP A 282 -9.48 -11.74 -9.07
N LEU A 283 -9.28 -11.69 -10.40
CA LEU A 283 -8.77 -10.52 -11.12
C LEU A 283 -9.86 -9.72 -11.84
N VAL A 284 -11.07 -10.27 -12.02
CA VAL A 284 -12.21 -9.55 -12.59
C VAL A 284 -12.54 -8.32 -11.75
N GLY A 285 -12.72 -7.18 -12.41
CA GLY A 285 -12.95 -5.88 -11.77
C GLY A 285 -11.68 -5.18 -11.28
N LEU A 286 -10.54 -5.89 -11.18
CA LEU A 286 -9.22 -5.30 -10.91
C LEU A 286 -8.45 -4.97 -12.18
N LEU A 287 -8.51 -5.88 -13.17
CA LEU A 287 -7.82 -5.80 -14.45
C LEU A 287 -8.80 -5.91 -15.63
N PRO A 288 -8.50 -5.27 -16.77
CA PRO A 288 -9.28 -5.43 -18.00
C PRO A 288 -9.27 -6.88 -18.49
N GLU A 289 -10.36 -7.30 -19.14
CA GLU A 289 -10.52 -8.68 -19.65
C GLU A 289 -9.37 -9.11 -20.57
N ARG A 290 -8.90 -8.22 -21.45
CA ARG A 290 -7.74 -8.49 -22.32
C ARG A 290 -6.46 -8.84 -21.56
N VAL A 291 -6.25 -8.24 -20.38
CA VAL A 291 -5.09 -8.52 -19.53
C VAL A 291 -5.22 -9.90 -18.90
N ILE A 292 -6.42 -10.24 -18.40
CA ILE A 292 -6.69 -11.55 -17.82
C ILE A 292 -6.54 -12.63 -18.89
N ALA A 293 -7.11 -12.44 -20.08
CA ALA A 293 -6.96 -13.34 -21.23
C ALA A 293 -5.49 -13.53 -21.61
N ALA A 294 -4.72 -12.43 -21.64
CA ALA A 294 -3.29 -12.45 -21.90
C ALA A 294 -2.46 -13.17 -20.82
N MET A 295 -2.96 -13.29 -19.59
CA MET A 295 -2.30 -14.04 -18.50
C MET A 295 -2.69 -15.52 -18.47
N THR A 296 -3.83 -15.88 -19.07
CA THR A 296 -4.32 -17.27 -19.16
C THR A 296 -4.03 -17.93 -20.51
N ALA A 297 -3.56 -17.16 -21.49
CA ALA A 297 -3.18 -17.67 -22.81
C ALA A 297 -2.15 -18.80 -22.67
N ASP A 298 -2.42 -19.93 -23.31
CA ASP A 298 -1.59 -21.14 -23.31
C ASP A 298 -1.24 -21.73 -21.93
N ALA A 299 -1.90 -21.27 -20.87
CA ALA A 299 -1.68 -21.74 -19.51
C ALA A 299 -2.54 -22.96 -19.20
N THR A 300 -1.95 -23.99 -18.58
CA THR A 300 -2.68 -25.18 -18.11
C THR A 300 -3.14 -24.96 -16.67
N PRO A 301 -4.45 -24.89 -16.39
CA PRO A 301 -4.94 -24.70 -15.03
C PRO A 301 -4.83 -25.98 -14.19
N GLN A 302 -4.75 -25.80 -12.87
CA GLN A 302 -4.69 -26.89 -11.90
C GLN A 302 -5.86 -26.80 -10.91
N ARG A 303 -6.47 -27.95 -10.62
CA ARG A 303 -7.49 -28.06 -9.58
C ARG A 303 -6.85 -28.39 -8.24
N VAL A 304 -7.12 -27.55 -7.25
CA VAL A 304 -6.55 -27.65 -5.91
C VAL A 304 -7.59 -27.28 -4.86
N ARG A 305 -7.29 -27.53 -3.58
CA ARG A 305 -8.17 -27.11 -2.48
C ARG A 305 -7.57 -25.93 -1.73
N SER A 306 -8.41 -24.96 -1.38
CA SER A 306 -8.04 -23.86 -0.49
C SER A 306 -7.62 -24.39 0.88
N LEU A 307 -6.48 -23.95 1.39
CA LEU A 307 -6.00 -24.28 2.74
C LEU A 307 -6.95 -23.76 3.83
N GLY A 308 -7.55 -22.58 3.63
CA GLY A 308 -8.39 -21.94 4.64
C GLY A 308 -9.84 -22.43 4.66
N THR A 309 -10.42 -22.70 3.49
CA THR A 309 -11.86 -23.03 3.36
C THR A 309 -12.13 -24.47 2.94
N GLY A 310 -11.14 -25.20 2.43
CA GLY A 310 -11.31 -26.52 1.84
C GLY A 310 -12.06 -26.52 0.50
N ALA A 311 -12.46 -25.36 -0.01
CA ALA A 311 -13.17 -25.22 -1.28
C ALA A 311 -12.26 -25.61 -2.46
N GLU A 312 -12.85 -26.20 -3.50
CA GLU A 312 -12.15 -26.49 -4.75
C GLU A 312 -11.91 -25.18 -5.54
N LEU A 313 -10.69 -25.00 -6.00
CA LEU A 313 -10.23 -23.85 -6.78
C LEU A 313 -9.62 -24.35 -8.09
N VAL A 314 -9.83 -23.58 -9.16
CA VAL A 314 -9.18 -23.79 -10.46
C VAL A 314 -8.18 -22.65 -10.66
N LEU A 315 -6.91 -22.94 -10.45
CA LEU A 315 -5.86 -21.92 -10.46
C LEU A 315 -5.03 -22.00 -11.74
N TYR A 316 -4.66 -20.84 -12.26
CA TYR A 316 -3.75 -20.69 -13.39
C TYR A 316 -2.36 -20.33 -12.88
N PRO A 317 -1.30 -20.87 -13.52
CA PRO A 317 0.06 -20.54 -13.15
C PRO A 317 0.34 -19.06 -13.44
N PHE A 318 0.90 -18.35 -12.47
CA PHE A 318 1.23 -16.94 -12.65
C PHE A 318 2.29 -16.76 -13.76
N PRO A 319 2.19 -15.77 -14.66
CA PRO A 319 3.11 -15.63 -15.78
C PRO A 319 4.57 -15.57 -15.35
N GLN A 320 5.48 -16.10 -16.19
CA GLN A 320 6.91 -15.87 -16.03
C GLN A 320 7.21 -14.37 -16.10
N PRO A 321 8.32 -13.89 -15.53
CA PRO A 321 8.52 -12.45 -15.34
C PRO A 321 8.56 -11.66 -16.65
N TRP A 322 9.07 -12.22 -17.75
CA TRP A 322 9.02 -11.61 -19.08
C TRP A 322 7.60 -11.54 -19.65
N ASP A 323 6.74 -12.51 -19.35
CA ASP A 323 5.36 -12.53 -19.82
C ASP A 323 4.38 -11.78 -18.93
N LEU A 324 4.80 -11.33 -17.75
CA LEU A 324 3.93 -10.60 -16.84
C LEU A 324 3.48 -9.26 -17.44
N PRO A 325 2.16 -8.98 -17.52
CA PRO A 325 1.69 -7.64 -17.88
C PRO A 325 2.16 -6.57 -16.90
N VAL A 326 2.71 -5.47 -17.42
CA VAL A 326 3.19 -4.35 -16.60
C VAL A 326 2.05 -3.79 -15.73
N VAL A 327 0.85 -3.70 -16.30
CA VAL A 327 -0.32 -3.18 -15.58
C VAL A 327 -0.75 -4.05 -14.40
N PHE A 328 -0.47 -5.36 -14.40
CA PHE A 328 -0.69 -6.21 -13.22
C PHE A 328 0.19 -5.71 -12.06
N ALA A 329 1.49 -5.57 -12.31
CA ALA A 329 2.45 -5.14 -11.31
C ALA A 329 2.15 -3.72 -10.82
N THR A 330 1.75 -2.82 -11.73
CA THR A 330 1.29 -1.47 -11.38
C THR A 330 0.06 -1.52 -10.48
N ARG A 331 -0.93 -2.35 -10.81
CA ARG A 331 -2.17 -2.47 -10.01
C ARG A 331 -1.93 -3.09 -8.64
N ALA A 332 -1.02 -4.07 -8.53
CA ALA A 332 -0.61 -4.65 -7.26
C ALA A 332 0.15 -3.62 -6.38
N SER A 333 0.93 -2.74 -7.01
CA SER A 333 1.68 -1.67 -6.34
C SER A 333 0.79 -0.52 -5.85
N LEU A 334 -0.35 -0.25 -6.51
CA LEU A 334 -1.30 0.86 -6.22
C LEU A 334 -2.51 0.46 -5.36
N ALA A 335 -2.49 -0.71 -4.69
CA ALA A 335 -3.62 -1.25 -3.96
C ALA A 335 -3.81 -0.58 -2.58
N LEU A 336 -4.05 0.75 -2.56
CA LEU A 336 -4.21 1.55 -1.35
C LEU A 336 -5.27 0.92 -0.42
N PRO A 337 -4.90 0.57 0.83
CA PRO A 337 -5.81 -0.11 1.74
C PRO A 337 -7.16 0.61 1.90
N ALA A 338 -8.24 -0.18 2.00
CA ALA A 338 -9.63 0.27 2.10
C ALA A 338 -10.20 1.01 0.87
N LEU A 339 -9.38 1.68 0.06
CA LEU A 339 -9.83 2.35 -1.16
C LEU A 339 -9.87 1.37 -2.33
N PHE A 340 -8.72 0.80 -2.70
CA PHE A 340 -8.58 -0.12 -3.80
C PHE A 340 -8.62 -1.56 -3.29
N GLN A 341 -9.28 -2.43 -4.04
CA GLN A 341 -9.29 -3.86 -3.75
C GLN A 341 -7.85 -4.42 -3.77
N ALA A 342 -7.51 -5.23 -2.76
CA ALA A 342 -6.27 -5.97 -2.71
C ALA A 342 -6.25 -7.07 -3.78
N VAL A 343 -5.06 -7.42 -4.27
CA VAL A 343 -4.89 -8.47 -5.27
C VAL A 343 -4.63 -9.79 -4.56
N ARG A 344 -5.45 -10.80 -4.85
CA ARG A 344 -5.32 -12.13 -4.26
C ARG A 344 -4.55 -13.04 -5.21
N LEU A 345 -3.50 -13.67 -4.69
CA LEU A 345 -2.71 -14.70 -5.36
C LEU A 345 -2.66 -15.95 -4.49
N TYR A 346 -2.01 -17.00 -4.98
CA TYR A 346 -1.90 -18.27 -4.29
C TYR A 346 -0.48 -18.85 -4.42
N GLU A 347 -0.07 -19.57 -3.39
CA GLU A 347 1.08 -20.46 -3.40
C GLU A 347 0.56 -21.89 -3.25
N LEU A 348 1.06 -22.81 -4.08
CA LEU A 348 0.73 -24.22 -3.93
C LEU A 348 1.69 -24.86 -2.93
N ARG A 349 1.12 -25.50 -1.92
CA ARG A 349 1.84 -26.28 -0.93
C ARG A 349 1.54 -27.76 -1.12
N GLU A 350 2.53 -28.59 -0.81
CA GLU A 350 2.35 -30.03 -0.88
C GLU A 350 1.36 -30.51 0.17
N GLY A 351 0.25 -31.06 -0.32
CA GLY A 351 -0.79 -31.77 0.40
C GLY A 351 -1.21 -31.29 1.79
N SER A 352 -1.89 -32.19 2.50
CA SER A 352 -2.26 -32.00 3.90
C SER A 352 -1.04 -32.24 4.79
N ALA A 353 -0.61 -31.19 5.49
CA ALA A 353 0.49 -31.28 6.44
C ALA A 353 0.06 -32.11 7.67
N PRO A 354 0.96 -32.95 8.22
CA PRO A 354 0.76 -33.53 9.54
C PRO A 354 0.38 -32.46 10.55
N VAL A 355 -0.68 -32.68 11.33
CA VAL A 355 -0.91 -31.86 12.51
C VAL A 355 0.17 -32.23 13.52
N ARG A 356 0.91 -31.23 13.98
CA ARG A 356 2.02 -31.39 14.90
C ARG A 356 1.72 -30.73 16.24
N THR A 357 2.32 -31.25 17.31
CA THR A 357 2.37 -30.55 18.60
C THR A 357 3.26 -29.32 18.51
N GLU A 358 3.26 -28.51 19.58
CA GLU A 358 4.20 -27.41 19.80
C GLU A 358 5.66 -27.85 19.78
N PHE A 359 5.89 -29.13 20.02
CA PHE A 359 7.16 -29.83 19.95
C PHE A 359 7.26 -30.63 18.67
N GLY A 360 6.59 -30.31 17.56
CA GLY A 360 6.78 -30.98 16.27
C GLY A 360 6.28 -32.43 16.13
N ALA A 361 5.80 -33.10 17.19
CA ALA A 361 5.33 -34.48 17.16
C ALA A 361 4.04 -34.63 16.38
N ARG A 362 3.97 -35.62 15.48
CA ARG A 362 2.76 -35.89 14.69
C ARG A 362 1.63 -36.36 15.61
N LEU A 363 0.48 -35.70 15.55
CA LEU A 363 -0.70 -36.10 16.29
C LEU A 363 -1.45 -37.19 15.52
N ALA A 364 -1.88 -38.24 16.23
CA ALA A 364 -2.69 -39.31 15.67
C ALA A 364 -3.94 -39.52 16.52
N ARG A 365 -5.06 -39.88 15.88
CA ARG A 365 -6.32 -40.25 16.55
C ARG A 365 -6.73 -41.63 16.08
N GLY A 366 -6.77 -42.60 17.00
CA GLY A 366 -7.15 -43.98 16.66
C GLY A 366 -6.15 -44.72 15.76
N GLY A 367 -4.87 -44.32 15.78
CA GLY A 367 -3.82 -44.90 14.93
C GLY A 367 -3.66 -44.21 13.57
N GLU A 368 -4.56 -43.31 13.18
CA GLU A 368 -4.43 -42.50 11.97
C GLU A 368 -3.83 -41.12 12.28
N GLU A 369 -2.82 -40.73 11.50
CA GLU A 369 -2.18 -39.42 11.59
C GLU A 369 -3.17 -38.31 11.22
N LEU A 370 -3.38 -37.37 12.14
CA LEU A 370 -4.17 -36.17 11.88
C LEU A 370 -3.42 -35.31 10.87
N ARG A 371 -4.14 -34.84 9.85
CA ARG A 371 -3.60 -34.00 8.79
C ARG A 371 -4.53 -32.82 8.51
N PHE A 372 -3.96 -31.68 8.13
CA PHE A 372 -4.69 -30.46 7.82
C PHE A 372 -4.19 -29.88 6.50
N PRO A 373 -5.08 -29.53 5.54
CA PRO A 373 -6.55 -29.46 5.60
C PRO A 373 -7.25 -30.72 5.05
N GLY A 374 -6.69 -31.93 5.19
CA GLY A 374 -7.27 -33.14 4.56
C GLY A 374 -6.67 -34.46 5.04
N HIS A 375 -7.08 -35.57 4.40
CA HIS A 375 -6.60 -36.94 4.67
C HIS A 375 -5.53 -37.35 3.64
N ALA A 376 -4.84 -38.46 3.89
CA ALA A 376 -3.75 -38.96 3.02
C ALA A 376 -4.16 -39.00 1.52
N GLY A 377 -3.34 -38.40 0.66
CA GLY A 377 -3.52 -38.41 -0.80
C GLY A 377 -3.99 -37.08 -1.44
N ALA A 378 -4.26 -36.02 -0.67
CA ALA A 378 -4.47 -34.69 -1.24
C ALA A 378 -3.15 -34.18 -1.85
N ALA A 379 -3.06 -34.06 -3.18
CA ALA A 379 -1.82 -33.77 -3.88
C ALA A 379 -1.22 -32.40 -3.53
N GLN A 380 -2.02 -31.33 -3.59
CA GLN A 380 -1.58 -29.95 -3.32
C GLN A 380 -2.73 -29.10 -2.75
N VAL A 381 -2.39 -28.15 -1.88
CA VAL A 381 -3.32 -27.19 -1.28
C VAL A 381 -2.87 -25.77 -1.59
N ALA A 382 -3.81 -24.88 -1.84
CA ALA A 382 -3.55 -23.48 -2.17
C ALA A 382 -3.60 -22.61 -0.91
N GLN A 383 -2.49 -21.97 -0.58
CA GLN A 383 -2.46 -20.91 0.42
C GLN A 383 -2.70 -19.56 -0.26
N GLU A 384 -3.64 -18.79 0.28
CA GLU A 384 -3.87 -17.42 -0.19
C GLU A 384 -2.71 -16.49 0.18
N LEU A 385 -2.41 -15.57 -0.72
CA LEU A 385 -1.53 -14.44 -0.55
C LEU A 385 -2.31 -13.16 -0.89
N TRP A 386 -2.09 -12.09 -0.14
CA TRP A 386 -2.80 -10.83 -0.33
C TRP A 386 -1.83 -9.69 -0.56
N LEU A 387 -1.82 -9.18 -1.79
CA LEU A 387 -1.00 -8.06 -2.21
C LEU A 387 -1.75 -6.73 -2.03
N THR A 388 -1.11 -5.78 -1.35
CA THR A 388 -1.56 -4.40 -1.18
C THR A 388 -0.47 -3.41 -1.59
N ASP A 389 -0.76 -2.12 -1.46
CA ASP A 389 0.10 -1.01 -1.83
C ASP A 389 1.56 -1.18 -1.36
N GLY A 390 2.51 -0.84 -2.23
CA GLY A 390 3.93 -0.88 -1.92
C GLY A 390 4.33 0.08 -0.80
N GLY A 391 3.62 1.21 -0.67
CA GLY A 391 3.85 2.23 0.35
C GLY A 391 3.65 1.75 1.78
N VAL A 392 3.06 0.56 1.99
CA VAL A 392 2.99 -0.09 3.30
C VAL A 392 4.36 -0.60 3.76
N THR A 393 5.23 -1.08 2.87
CA THR A 393 6.56 -1.59 3.28
C THR A 393 7.71 -0.64 2.99
N SER A 394 7.59 0.21 1.97
CA SER A 394 8.55 1.26 1.62
C SER A 394 7.86 2.27 0.72
N ASN A 395 7.84 3.53 1.14
CA ASN A 395 7.20 4.62 0.42
C ASN A 395 8.16 5.23 -0.63
N PHE A 396 9.46 5.04 -0.45
CA PHE A 396 10.49 5.54 -1.38
C PHE A 396 11.64 4.53 -1.54
N PRO A 397 11.45 3.44 -2.31
CA PRO A 397 12.38 2.32 -2.39
C PRO A 397 13.61 2.59 -3.27
N ILE A 398 14.24 3.77 -3.15
CA ILE A 398 15.41 4.17 -3.96
C ILE A 398 16.60 3.22 -3.78
N HIS A 399 16.69 2.54 -2.64
CA HIS A 399 17.72 1.55 -2.36
C HIS A 399 17.68 0.32 -3.26
N MET A 400 16.56 0.02 -3.93
CA MET A 400 16.46 -1.07 -4.90
C MET A 400 17.32 -0.80 -6.15
N PHE A 401 17.42 0.47 -6.53
CA PHE A 401 18.19 0.91 -7.68
C PHE A 401 19.62 1.32 -7.30
N ASP A 402 20.06 0.92 -6.11
CA ASP A 402 21.38 1.23 -5.58
C ASP A 402 22.26 0.00 -5.48
N SER A 403 23.52 0.20 -5.82
CA SER A 403 24.62 -0.67 -5.42
C SER A 403 25.59 0.10 -4.51
N PRO A 404 26.42 -0.60 -3.72
CA PRO A 404 27.48 0.03 -2.93
C PRO A 404 28.38 0.92 -3.78
N LEU A 405 28.66 0.50 -5.03
CA LEU A 405 29.40 1.26 -6.03
C LEU A 405 28.57 1.36 -7.32
N PRO A 406 27.76 2.42 -7.47
CA PRO A 406 26.88 2.56 -8.62
C PRO A 406 27.65 2.88 -9.88
N LEU A 407 27.23 2.26 -10.98
CA LEU A 407 27.78 2.47 -12.31
C LEU A 407 27.08 3.62 -13.05
N TRP A 408 25.92 4.05 -12.57
CA TRP A 408 25.14 5.16 -13.11
C TRP A 408 24.55 6.03 -11.99
N PRO A 409 24.25 7.31 -12.26
CA PRO A 409 23.53 8.16 -11.32
C PRO A 409 22.11 7.63 -11.09
N THR A 410 21.77 7.32 -9.84
CA THR A 410 20.38 7.04 -9.43
C THR A 410 19.78 8.32 -8.88
N VAL A 411 18.69 8.78 -9.47
CA VAL A 411 17.96 9.99 -9.08
C VAL A 411 16.56 9.64 -8.59
N GLY A 412 16.04 10.46 -7.68
CA GLY A 412 14.72 10.24 -7.11
C GLY A 412 13.92 11.54 -7.02
N ILE A 413 12.61 11.43 -7.24
CA ILE A 413 11.66 12.53 -7.03
C ILE A 413 10.70 12.06 -5.95
N ASP A 414 10.76 12.73 -4.80
CA ASP A 414 9.91 12.45 -3.65
C ASP A 414 8.84 13.54 -3.49
N LEU A 415 7.73 13.18 -2.86
CA LEU A 415 6.62 14.08 -2.58
C LEU A 415 6.65 14.47 -1.10
N GLY A 416 6.72 15.77 -0.81
CA GLY A 416 6.84 16.28 0.56
C GLY A 416 5.74 17.27 0.93
N THR A 417 5.58 17.54 2.22
CA THR A 417 4.68 18.61 2.70
C THR A 417 5.37 19.97 2.70
N HIS A 418 4.58 21.06 2.77
CA HIS A 418 5.10 22.41 3.03
C HIS A 418 5.31 22.64 4.53
N PRO A 419 6.56 22.71 5.04
CA PRO A 419 6.80 23.06 6.43
C PRO A 419 6.50 24.55 6.66
N ALA A 420 6.21 24.90 7.92
CA ALA A 420 5.99 26.28 8.32
C ALA A 420 7.21 27.14 7.96
N GLY A 421 6.97 28.28 7.29
CA GLY A 421 8.03 29.21 6.88
C GLY A 421 8.68 28.94 5.51
N ALA A 422 8.40 27.81 4.86
CA ALA A 422 8.97 27.47 3.53
C ALA A 422 7.92 27.40 2.40
N GLY A 423 6.81 28.13 2.55
CA GLY A 423 5.69 28.13 1.59
C GLY A 423 6.02 28.64 0.18
N HIS A 424 7.17 29.32 0.01
CA HIS A 424 7.64 29.84 -1.28
C HIS A 424 8.46 28.84 -2.09
N GLN A 425 8.80 27.68 -1.51
CA GLN A 425 9.76 26.75 -2.10
C GLN A 425 9.05 25.44 -2.47
N ASP A 426 8.42 25.44 -3.64
CA ASP A 426 7.63 24.33 -4.20
C ASP A 426 8.48 23.11 -4.56
N VAL A 427 9.74 23.33 -4.95
CA VAL A 427 10.69 22.28 -5.34
C VAL A 427 12.04 22.58 -4.72
N TYR A 428 12.77 21.57 -4.26
CA TYR A 428 14.15 21.71 -3.80
C TYR A 428 14.92 20.38 -3.91
N LEU A 429 16.26 20.46 -3.93
CA LEU A 429 17.13 19.29 -3.79
C LEU A 429 17.43 19.09 -2.31
N LEU A 430 17.28 17.86 -1.81
CA LEU A 430 17.46 17.56 -0.39
C LEU A 430 18.89 17.86 0.09
N GLY A 431 19.89 17.70 -0.79
CA GLY A 431 21.29 18.02 -0.51
C GLY A 431 21.64 19.51 -0.44
N ASP A 432 20.80 20.39 -0.99
CA ASP A 432 21.05 21.85 -1.03
C ASP A 432 20.29 22.58 0.08
N ALA A 433 19.23 21.97 0.62
CA ALA A 433 18.40 22.54 1.66
C ALA A 433 19.00 22.33 3.05
N GLY A 434 20.12 23.01 3.33
CA GLY A 434 20.74 23.03 4.66
C GLY A 434 19.79 23.45 5.79
N ALA A 435 18.74 24.22 5.49
CA ALA A 435 17.76 24.72 6.47
C ALA A 435 16.49 23.84 6.62
N ALA A 436 16.16 22.96 5.66
CA ALA A 436 14.96 22.11 5.73
C ALA A 436 15.21 20.79 6.48
N LYS A 437 16.48 20.48 6.76
CA LYS A 437 16.90 19.28 7.49
C LYS A 437 16.35 19.18 8.92
N GLU A 438 15.93 20.29 9.51
CA GLU A 438 15.64 20.35 10.96
C GLU A 438 14.17 20.59 11.29
N LEU A 439 13.31 20.82 10.29
CA LEU A 439 11.90 21.13 10.51
C LEU A 439 11.05 19.88 10.29
N GLY A 440 11.01 19.02 11.32
CA GLY A 440 10.02 17.94 11.38
C GLY A 440 8.61 18.51 11.32
N THR A 441 7.67 17.77 10.73
CA THR A 441 6.25 18.14 10.77
C THR A 441 5.77 18.17 12.22
N PRO A 442 5.20 19.28 12.71
CA PRO A 442 4.70 19.32 14.08
C PRO A 442 3.58 18.30 14.27
N LEU A 443 3.61 17.58 15.39
CA LEU A 443 2.54 16.64 15.72
C LEU A 443 1.25 17.42 15.99
N GLY A 444 0.16 17.02 15.35
CA GLY A 444 -1.16 17.59 15.62
C GLY A 444 -1.63 17.30 17.04
N ARG A 445 -2.55 18.12 17.57
CA ARG A 445 -3.09 17.98 18.94
C ARG A 445 -3.97 16.75 19.15
N ALA A 446 -4.45 16.12 18.08
CA ALA A 446 -5.39 15.00 18.15
C ALA A 446 -4.67 13.65 18.32
N MET A 447 -5.29 12.71 19.06
CA MET A 447 -4.77 11.34 19.22
C MET A 447 -4.60 10.61 17.88
N SER A 448 -5.46 10.89 16.89
CA SER A 448 -5.30 10.36 15.53
C SER A 448 -4.01 10.81 14.86
N SER A 449 -3.51 12.02 15.16
CA SER A 449 -2.22 12.49 14.66
C SER A 449 -1.05 11.72 15.29
N PHE A 450 -1.18 11.34 16.56
CA PHE A 450 -0.17 10.51 17.24
C PHE A 450 -0.14 9.09 16.67
N VAL A 451 -1.31 8.44 16.58
CA VAL A 451 -1.42 7.10 15.97
C VAL A 451 -0.93 7.10 14.52
N GLY A 452 -1.31 8.11 13.74
CA GLY A 452 -0.80 8.30 12.38
C GLY A 452 0.72 8.47 12.32
N ALA A 453 1.31 9.22 13.27
CA ALA A 453 2.76 9.38 13.35
C ALA A 453 3.48 8.08 13.79
N VAL A 454 2.90 7.28 14.68
CA VAL A 454 3.45 5.96 15.07
C VAL A 454 3.44 5.01 13.88
N LEU A 455 2.31 4.90 13.18
CA LEU A 455 2.21 4.09 11.96
C LEU A 455 3.17 4.59 10.90
N GLY A 456 3.16 5.89 10.59
CA GLY A 456 4.07 6.50 9.62
C GLY A 456 5.54 6.25 9.96
N THR A 457 5.94 6.36 11.24
CA THR A 457 7.30 6.03 11.67
C THR A 457 7.60 4.56 11.42
N GLY A 458 6.71 3.64 11.79
CA GLY A 458 6.88 2.20 11.53
C GLY A 458 7.05 1.86 10.05
N LEU A 459 6.35 2.55 9.15
CA LEU A 459 6.37 2.31 7.70
C LEU A 459 7.55 3.02 7.01
N GLN A 460 7.94 4.22 7.46
CA GLN A 460 8.85 5.12 6.72
C GLN A 460 10.24 5.28 7.35
N TRP A 461 10.49 4.74 8.56
CA TRP A 461 11.77 4.98 9.27
C TRP A 461 12.97 4.51 8.45
N ARG A 462 12.87 3.35 7.79
CA ARG A 462 13.97 2.76 7.01
C ARG A 462 14.34 3.64 5.82
N ASP A 463 13.34 4.10 5.07
CA ASP A 463 13.54 5.02 3.94
C ASP A 463 14.10 6.35 4.43
N THR A 464 13.52 6.89 5.49
CA THR A 464 13.96 8.16 6.11
C THR A 464 15.42 8.08 6.55
N ALA A 465 15.85 7.00 7.20
CA ALA A 465 17.23 6.83 7.63
C ALA A 465 18.24 6.92 6.46
N GLN A 466 17.88 6.37 5.29
CA GLN A 466 18.71 6.44 4.08
C GLN A 466 18.71 7.84 3.45
N LEU A 467 17.58 8.55 3.49
CA LEU A 467 17.49 9.95 3.07
C LEU A 467 18.42 10.87 3.85
N TRP A 468 18.93 10.48 5.03
CA TRP A 468 19.83 11.31 5.82
C TRP A 468 21.31 11.22 5.43
N MET A 469 21.69 10.27 4.56
CA MET A 469 23.07 10.09 4.14
C MET A 469 23.50 11.15 3.09
N PRO A 470 24.66 11.81 3.23
CA PRO A 470 25.10 12.87 2.31
C PRO A 470 25.19 12.46 0.83
N ALA A 471 25.55 11.20 0.53
CA ALA A 471 25.57 10.69 -0.85
C ALA A 471 24.16 10.50 -1.44
N PHE A 472 23.17 10.28 -0.58
CA PHE A 472 21.80 9.94 -0.97
C PHE A 472 20.91 11.18 -1.08
N GLN A 473 21.15 12.22 -0.28
CA GLN A 473 20.41 13.49 -0.32
C GLN A 473 20.61 14.27 -1.62
N ALA A 474 21.83 14.25 -2.15
CA ALA A 474 22.22 15.12 -3.25
C ALA A 474 21.56 14.78 -4.60
N ARG A 475 20.85 13.63 -4.67
CA ARG A 475 20.21 13.10 -5.89
C ARG A 475 18.68 13.02 -5.79
N ILE A 476 18.11 13.55 -4.71
CA ILE A 476 16.68 13.50 -4.44
C ILE A 476 16.13 14.92 -4.53
N ALA A 477 15.19 15.10 -5.44
CA ALA A 477 14.37 16.31 -5.51
C ALA A 477 13.07 16.05 -4.75
N VAL A 478 12.69 16.99 -3.90
CA VAL A 478 11.40 16.95 -3.21
C VAL A 478 10.47 17.95 -3.88
N VAL A 479 9.33 17.45 -4.35
CA VAL A 479 8.22 18.25 -4.86
C VAL A 479 7.21 18.41 -3.73
N ARG A 480 7.00 19.64 -3.29
CA ARG A 480 6.08 19.90 -2.18
C ARG A 480 4.63 19.94 -2.66
N GLN A 481 3.80 19.15 -1.99
CA GLN A 481 2.36 19.09 -2.15
C GLN A 481 1.67 20.02 -1.16
N ARG A 482 0.60 20.65 -1.61
CA ARG A 482 -0.29 21.45 -0.77
C ARG A 482 -1.38 20.56 -0.17
N GLY A 483 -2.11 21.06 0.83
CA GLY A 483 -3.15 20.28 1.51
C GLY A 483 -4.31 19.82 0.61
N TYR A 484 -4.45 20.40 -0.59
CA TYR A 484 -5.43 20.00 -1.60
C TYR A 484 -4.80 19.18 -2.75
N GLU A 485 -3.53 18.79 -2.66
CA GLU A 485 -2.82 18.05 -3.71
C GLU A 485 -2.33 16.70 -3.15
N GLY A 486 -2.73 15.60 -3.79
CA GLY A 486 -2.24 14.26 -3.44
C GLY A 486 -2.62 13.76 -2.03
N GLY A 487 -1.90 12.72 -1.58
CA GLY A 487 -2.16 12.05 -0.30
C GLY A 487 -3.59 11.53 -0.19
N ASN A 488 -4.32 11.98 0.83
CA ASN A 488 -5.73 11.63 1.03
C ASN A 488 -6.69 12.40 0.11
N ASN A 489 -6.23 13.43 -0.61
CA ASN A 489 -7.06 14.12 -1.58
C ASN A 489 -6.98 13.47 -2.96
N LEU A 490 -7.94 12.59 -3.23
CA LEU A 490 -8.10 11.90 -4.52
C LEU A 490 -8.76 12.78 -5.59
N PHE A 491 -9.38 13.90 -5.18
CA PHE A 491 -10.16 14.77 -6.06
C PHE A 491 -9.36 16.04 -6.38
N MET A 492 -8.55 15.96 -7.42
CA MET A 492 -7.78 17.10 -7.94
C MET A 492 -8.39 17.61 -9.25
N THR A 493 -8.35 18.93 -9.46
CA THR A 493 -8.75 19.50 -10.75
C THR A 493 -7.66 19.30 -11.80
N ARG A 494 -7.99 19.44 -13.09
CA ARG A 494 -6.99 19.37 -14.18
C ARG A 494 -5.87 20.39 -13.97
N ASP A 495 -6.20 21.59 -13.50
CA ASP A 495 -5.23 22.66 -13.26
C ASP A 495 -4.29 22.31 -12.09
N ASP A 496 -4.81 21.68 -11.03
CA ASP A 496 -3.99 21.25 -9.89
C ASP A 496 -3.03 20.12 -10.30
N ILE A 497 -3.50 19.14 -11.09
CA ILE A 497 -2.66 18.07 -11.65
C ILE A 497 -1.59 18.66 -12.57
N ALA A 498 -1.95 19.58 -13.47
CA ALA A 498 -1.01 20.23 -14.37
C ALA A 498 0.03 21.06 -13.60
N SER A 499 -0.38 21.79 -12.56
CA SER A 499 0.53 22.54 -11.68
C SER A 499 1.53 21.61 -10.99
N LEU A 500 1.07 20.49 -10.44
CA LEU A 500 1.94 19.50 -9.80
C LEU A 500 2.90 18.85 -10.82
N ALA A 501 2.43 18.53 -12.02
CA ALA A 501 3.25 18.01 -13.11
C ALA A 501 4.36 19.00 -13.52
N LEU A 502 4.05 20.29 -13.63
CA LEU A 502 5.03 21.34 -13.91
C LEU A 502 6.11 21.44 -12.82
N ARG A 503 5.74 21.28 -11.53
CA ARG A 503 6.73 21.20 -10.43
C ARG A 503 7.61 19.96 -10.58
N GLY A 504 7.06 18.83 -11.00
CA GLY A 504 7.82 17.64 -11.37
C GLY A 504 8.84 17.89 -12.48
N VAL A 505 8.46 18.63 -13.53
CA VAL A 505 9.40 19.06 -14.58
C VAL A 505 10.52 19.93 -14.01
N VAL A 506 10.21 20.87 -13.11
CA VAL A 506 11.22 21.69 -12.43
C VAL A 506 12.16 20.83 -11.57
N ALA A 507 11.65 19.81 -10.88
CA ALA A 507 12.47 18.86 -10.12
C ALA A 507 13.45 18.12 -11.04
N GLY A 508 12.96 17.59 -12.17
CA GLY A 508 13.79 16.96 -13.20
C GLY A 508 14.86 17.90 -13.77
N MET A 509 14.51 19.15 -14.07
CA MET A 509 15.47 20.16 -14.55
C MET A 509 16.57 20.45 -13.54
N ARG A 510 16.23 20.53 -12.24
CA ARG A 510 17.21 20.76 -11.16
C ARG A 510 18.15 19.57 -11.00
N LEU A 511 17.63 18.34 -11.02
CA LEU A 511 18.44 17.12 -11.02
C LEU A 511 19.36 17.07 -12.24
N ARG A 512 18.83 17.33 -13.44
CA ARG A 512 19.63 17.39 -14.67
C ARG A 512 20.75 18.42 -14.56
N ARG A 513 20.47 19.63 -14.05
CA ARG A 513 21.50 20.66 -13.85
C ARG A 513 22.57 20.23 -12.85
N ARG A 514 22.18 19.51 -11.78
CA ARG A 514 23.10 18.98 -10.76
C ARG A 514 24.06 17.94 -11.36
N PHE A 515 23.56 17.04 -12.19
CA PHE A 515 24.35 15.99 -12.83
C PHE A 515 24.84 16.36 -14.23
N ALA A 516 24.75 17.65 -14.62
CA ALA A 516 25.24 18.12 -15.91
C ALA A 516 26.78 18.10 -16.00
N SER A 517 27.48 18.03 -14.87
CA SER A 517 28.93 17.87 -14.82
C SER A 517 29.34 16.59 -14.12
N ASP A 518 30.36 15.93 -14.66
CA ASP A 518 30.91 14.69 -14.10
C ASP A 518 31.45 14.90 -12.67
N ALA A 519 31.80 16.12 -12.29
CA ALA A 519 32.29 16.43 -10.95
C ALA A 519 31.29 16.05 -9.84
N GLN A 520 29.98 16.26 -10.06
CA GLN A 520 28.98 15.89 -9.06
C GLN A 520 28.75 14.38 -9.03
N TRP A 521 28.87 13.72 -10.17
CA TRP A 521 28.84 12.27 -10.24
C TRP A 521 30.05 11.63 -9.54
N HIS A 522 31.27 12.06 -9.85
CA HIS A 522 32.50 11.61 -9.19
C HIS A 522 32.44 11.85 -7.67
N ARG A 523 31.89 12.98 -7.23
CA ARG A 523 31.65 13.24 -5.80
C ARG A 523 30.74 12.18 -5.18
N GLN A 524 29.67 11.76 -5.86
CA GLN A 524 28.78 10.72 -5.34
C GLN A 524 29.46 9.35 -5.29
N GLN A 525 30.19 8.98 -6.34
CA GLN A 525 30.99 7.75 -6.35
C GLN A 525 31.98 7.72 -5.19
N TRP A 526 32.69 8.83 -4.96
CA TRP A 526 33.62 8.97 -3.84
C TRP A 526 32.94 8.81 -2.47
N LEU A 527 31.82 9.50 -2.24
CA LEU A 527 31.09 9.38 -0.98
C LEU A 527 30.56 7.96 -0.75
N ARG A 528 30.10 7.28 -1.81
CA ARG A 528 29.63 5.89 -1.72
C ARG A 528 30.75 4.91 -1.46
N LEU A 529 31.90 5.07 -2.11
CA LEU A 529 33.09 4.28 -1.81
C LEU A 529 33.46 4.38 -0.33
N ARG A 530 33.39 5.57 0.27
CA ARG A 530 33.69 5.76 1.70
C ARG A 530 32.67 5.07 2.61
N VAL A 531 31.38 5.17 2.31
CA VAL A 531 30.32 4.48 3.07
C VAL A 531 30.43 2.96 2.93
N ALA A 532 30.75 2.47 1.73
CA ALA A 532 30.99 1.05 1.47
C ALA A 532 32.22 0.54 2.22
N ALA A 533 33.32 1.30 2.21
CA ALA A 533 34.54 0.97 2.96
C ALA A 533 34.29 0.91 4.48
N GLU A 534 33.57 1.87 5.05
CA GLU A 534 33.19 1.83 6.48
C GLU A 534 32.33 0.61 6.81
N SER A 535 31.34 0.29 5.97
CA SER A 535 30.49 -0.89 6.12
C SER A 535 31.29 -2.20 6.02
N LEU A 536 32.22 -2.29 5.07
CA LEU A 536 33.10 -3.45 4.87
C LEU A 536 34.02 -3.66 6.07
N VAL A 537 34.64 -2.58 6.59
CA VAL A 537 35.46 -2.63 7.81
C VAL A 537 34.61 -3.13 8.99
N GLY A 538 33.40 -2.61 9.15
CA GLY A 538 32.50 -3.04 10.21
C GLY A 538 32.11 -4.53 10.13
N LEU A 539 31.81 -5.03 8.94
CA LEU A 539 31.51 -6.44 8.71
C LEU A 539 32.76 -7.32 8.92
N SER A 540 33.90 -6.92 8.36
CA SER A 540 35.19 -7.60 8.49
C SER A 540 35.61 -7.73 9.95
N GLU A 541 35.47 -6.69 10.76
CA GLU A 541 35.81 -6.76 12.20
C GLU A 541 34.88 -7.70 12.96
N ARG A 542 33.56 -7.68 12.68
CA ARG A 542 32.61 -8.63 13.30
C ARG A 542 32.93 -10.06 12.92
N LEU A 543 33.15 -10.34 11.64
CA LEU A 543 33.53 -11.65 11.14
C LEU A 543 34.87 -12.10 11.73
N ARG A 544 35.87 -11.23 11.78
CA ARG A 544 37.19 -11.53 12.36
C ARG A 544 37.10 -11.92 13.84
N VAL A 545 36.19 -11.29 14.61
CA VAL A 545 35.91 -11.70 16.00
C VAL A 545 35.24 -13.07 16.01
N SER A 546 34.13 -13.26 15.28
CA SER A 546 33.41 -14.54 15.22
C SER A 546 34.28 -15.71 14.77
N LEU A 547 35.17 -15.52 13.79
CA LEU A 547 36.08 -16.54 13.26
C LEU A 547 37.19 -16.92 14.25
N ARG A 548 37.48 -16.09 15.26
CA ARG A 548 38.43 -16.42 16.34
C ARG A 548 37.74 -17.10 17.52
N GLU A 549 36.42 -16.95 17.64
CA GLU A 549 35.65 -17.58 18.69
C GLU A 549 35.51 -19.08 18.43
N PRO A 550 35.80 -19.94 19.43
CA PRO A 550 35.65 -21.39 19.29
C PRO A 550 34.24 -21.82 18.87
N ALA A 551 33.21 -21.00 19.10
CA ALA A 551 31.83 -21.30 18.73
C ALA A 551 31.62 -21.45 17.21
N TYR A 552 32.40 -20.74 16.39
CA TYR A 552 32.28 -20.76 14.92
C TYR A 552 33.54 -21.27 14.21
N ALA A 553 34.70 -21.25 14.88
CA ALA A 553 35.97 -21.65 14.28
C ALA A 553 36.01 -23.11 13.79
N TRP A 554 35.19 -24.00 14.37
CA TRP A 554 35.10 -25.41 13.94
C TRP A 554 34.19 -25.63 12.73
N LEU A 555 33.26 -24.71 12.44
CA LEU A 555 32.35 -24.78 11.28
C LEU A 555 33.02 -24.38 9.97
N ILE A 556 34.12 -23.63 10.05
CA ILE A 556 34.85 -23.10 8.89
C ILE A 556 36.30 -23.59 8.99
N PRO A 557 36.60 -24.78 8.44
CA PRO A 557 37.92 -25.38 8.47
C PRO A 557 38.99 -24.44 7.90
N ARG A 558 40.25 -24.66 8.27
CA ARG A 558 41.36 -24.01 7.55
C ARG A 558 41.67 -24.83 6.29
N PRO A 559 42.02 -24.18 5.17
CA PRO A 559 42.43 -24.90 3.97
C PRO A 559 43.60 -25.86 4.30
N GLY A 560 43.49 -27.11 3.87
CA GLY A 560 44.49 -28.16 4.07
C GLY A 560 44.40 -28.94 5.38
N THR A 561 43.42 -28.68 6.26
CA THR A 561 43.17 -29.51 7.45
C THR A 561 42.06 -30.53 7.19
N GLY A 562 42.42 -31.77 6.87
CA GLY A 562 41.47 -32.91 6.82
C GLY A 562 40.34 -32.76 5.80
N ASP A 563 39.27 -33.54 6.00
CA ASP A 563 38.02 -33.41 5.25
C ASP A 563 37.24 -32.19 5.78
N PRO A 564 37.01 -31.14 4.97
CA PRO A 564 36.37 -29.92 5.41
C PRO A 564 34.90 -30.11 5.80
N TRP A 565 34.28 -31.20 5.35
CA TRP A 565 32.91 -31.55 5.69
C TRP A 565 32.80 -32.41 6.94
N ALA A 566 33.90 -32.98 7.46
CA ALA A 566 33.86 -34.00 8.52
C ALA A 566 33.05 -33.58 9.77
N GLU A 567 33.16 -32.31 10.18
CA GLU A 567 32.42 -31.79 11.34
C GLU A 567 30.92 -31.60 11.06
N LEU A 568 30.55 -31.23 9.83
CA LEU A 568 29.16 -31.09 9.38
C LEU A 568 28.53 -32.46 9.11
N ASP A 569 29.28 -33.37 8.49
CA ASP A 569 28.88 -34.75 8.23
C ASP A 569 28.71 -35.56 9.53
N ALA A 570 29.47 -35.24 10.59
CA ALA A 570 29.31 -35.83 11.92
C ALA A 570 28.18 -35.19 12.76
N LEU A 571 27.64 -34.05 12.32
CA LEU A 571 26.59 -33.31 13.03
C LEU A 571 25.26 -34.09 13.15
N PRO A 572 24.75 -34.77 12.08
CA PRO A 572 23.61 -35.67 12.21
C PRO A 572 23.80 -36.72 13.32
N ASP A 573 24.96 -37.39 13.35
CA ASP A 573 25.27 -38.44 14.34
C ASP A 573 25.38 -37.88 15.76
N ARG A 574 25.91 -36.66 15.91
CA ARG A 574 25.99 -35.97 17.22
C ARG A 574 24.63 -35.54 17.74
N LEU A 575 23.72 -35.18 16.84
CA LEU A 575 22.32 -34.85 17.17
C LEU A 575 21.48 -36.11 17.40
N ALA A 576 21.87 -37.25 16.83
CA ALA A 576 21.16 -38.51 17.00
C ALA A 576 21.06 -38.89 18.49
N GLY A 577 19.83 -39.05 18.97
CA GLY A 577 19.55 -39.40 20.37
C GLY A 577 19.63 -38.22 21.36
N GLN A 578 20.04 -37.02 20.93
CA GLN A 578 19.71 -35.81 21.68
C GLN A 578 18.22 -35.57 21.53
N ALA A 579 17.55 -35.17 22.61
CA ALA A 579 16.17 -34.73 22.53
C ALA A 579 16.17 -33.39 21.78
N ASP A 580 16.10 -33.43 20.46
CA ASP A 580 15.57 -32.29 19.72
C ASP A 580 14.14 -32.08 20.25
N PRO A 581 13.82 -30.90 20.81
CA PRO A 581 12.45 -30.59 21.20
C PRO A 581 11.47 -30.69 20.02
N ASN A 582 11.96 -30.83 18.77
CA ASN A 582 11.19 -31.21 17.60
C ASN A 582 11.58 -32.65 17.17
N PRO A 583 10.69 -33.66 17.25
CA PRO A 583 10.97 -35.02 16.85
C PRO A 583 11.14 -35.11 15.34
N PRO A 584 11.89 -36.12 14.90
CA PRO A 584 12.25 -36.30 13.50
C PRO A 584 11.01 -36.28 12.60
N VAL A 585 11.19 -35.68 11.43
CA VAL A 585 10.12 -35.49 10.43
C VAL A 585 9.70 -36.83 9.81
N ALA A 586 10.45 -37.92 10.00
CA ALA A 586 10.22 -39.22 9.39
C ALA A 586 9.98 -40.36 10.42
N ALA A 587 9.70 -41.59 9.95
CA ALA A 587 9.58 -42.77 10.81
C ALA A 587 10.88 -42.98 11.62
N ALA A 588 10.85 -43.75 12.72
CA ALA A 588 12.01 -43.98 13.59
C ALA A 588 13.26 -44.53 12.86
N ASP A 589 13.05 -45.03 11.65
CA ASP A 589 13.94 -45.74 10.75
C ASP A 589 14.22 -44.98 9.43
N ALA A 590 13.68 -43.78 9.26
CA ALA A 590 13.95 -42.93 8.10
C ALA A 590 14.90 -41.76 8.46
N PRO A 591 15.84 -41.38 7.57
CA PRO A 591 16.75 -40.25 7.81
C PRO A 591 15.96 -38.98 8.09
N ASP A 592 16.40 -38.14 9.02
CA ASP A 592 15.73 -36.88 9.31
C ASP A 592 15.93 -35.89 8.15
N PRO A 593 14.89 -35.56 7.36
CA PRO A 593 15.02 -34.63 6.23
C PRO A 593 15.35 -33.21 6.69
N ALA A 594 15.25 -32.91 7.99
CA ALA A 594 15.76 -31.67 8.55
C ALA A 594 17.29 -31.57 8.48
N VAL A 595 18.02 -32.62 8.06
CA VAL A 595 19.49 -32.60 7.98
C VAL A 595 20.03 -32.49 6.54
N ASP A 596 19.20 -32.74 5.53
CA ASP A 596 19.62 -32.75 4.12
C ASP A 596 19.99 -31.37 3.56
N TRP A 597 19.57 -30.27 4.20
CA TRP A 597 19.84 -28.90 3.73
C TRP A 597 21.13 -28.27 4.28
N TYR A 598 21.85 -28.93 5.20
CA TYR A 598 23.06 -28.35 5.80
C TYR A 598 24.30 -28.41 4.91
N ARG A 599 24.35 -29.36 3.95
CA ARG A 599 25.50 -29.53 3.06
C ARG A 599 25.22 -28.84 1.71
N PRO A 600 25.98 -27.80 1.34
CA PRO A 600 25.97 -27.25 -0.02
C PRO A 600 26.27 -28.35 -1.05
N ASP A 601 25.53 -28.35 -2.16
CA ASP A 601 25.73 -29.31 -3.25
C ASP A 601 27.07 -29.13 -3.99
N ALA A 602 27.70 -27.96 -3.85
CA ALA A 602 28.95 -27.63 -4.53
C ALA A 602 30.18 -28.09 -3.72
N ALA A 603 30.98 -28.99 -4.31
CA ALA A 603 32.21 -29.50 -3.70
C ALA A 603 33.25 -28.39 -3.40
N ASP A 604 33.27 -27.34 -4.22
CA ASP A 604 34.25 -26.24 -4.12
C ASP A 604 33.79 -25.13 -3.15
N PHE A 605 32.66 -25.31 -2.44
CA PHE A 605 32.09 -24.27 -1.56
C PHE A 605 33.09 -23.71 -0.56
N PHE A 606 33.86 -24.58 0.12
CA PHE A 606 34.84 -24.14 1.11
C PHE A 606 36.07 -23.47 0.49
N ASP A 607 36.49 -23.89 -0.70
CA ASP A 607 37.59 -23.27 -1.43
C ASP A 607 37.22 -21.84 -1.86
N GLU A 608 36.01 -21.67 -2.39
CA GLU A 608 35.47 -20.35 -2.74
C GLU A 608 35.22 -19.49 -1.49
N LEU A 609 34.69 -20.06 -0.41
CA LEU A 609 34.50 -19.34 0.85
C LEU A 609 35.82 -18.88 1.46
N GLU A 610 36.86 -19.72 1.43
CA GLU A 610 38.18 -19.36 1.94
C GLU A 610 38.80 -18.22 1.14
N SER A 611 38.62 -18.20 -0.19
CA SER A 611 39.07 -17.09 -1.04
C SER A 611 38.51 -15.73 -0.60
N LEU A 612 37.31 -15.72 0.00
CA LEU A 612 36.65 -14.54 0.55
C LEU A 612 37.09 -14.21 1.98
N LEU A 613 37.37 -15.23 2.80
CA LEU A 613 37.70 -15.08 4.22
C LEU A 613 39.18 -14.84 4.50
N GLU A 614 40.08 -15.28 3.61
CA GLU A 614 41.53 -15.16 3.77
C GLU A 614 41.98 -13.69 4.02
N PRO A 615 41.49 -12.68 3.27
CA PRO A 615 41.79 -11.28 3.56
C PRO A 615 41.27 -10.80 4.93
N ILE A 616 40.20 -11.39 5.46
CA ILE A 616 39.61 -11.04 6.76
C ILE A 616 40.43 -11.66 7.91
N ARG A 617 40.90 -12.90 7.73
CA ARG A 617 41.73 -13.62 8.69
C ARG A 617 43.10 -12.95 8.86
N ASN A 618 43.71 -12.56 7.74
CA ASN A 618 45.09 -12.08 7.68
C ASN A 618 45.22 -10.57 7.45
N GLY A 619 44.10 -9.86 7.29
CA GLY A 619 44.06 -8.43 7.03
C GLY A 619 44.61 -7.57 8.16
N THR A 620 45.37 -6.54 7.80
CA THR A 620 45.93 -5.51 8.71
C THR A 620 45.30 -4.14 8.48
N ALA A 621 44.10 -4.11 7.87
CA ALA A 621 43.40 -2.87 7.56
C ALA A 621 43.31 -2.00 8.82
N LYS A 622 43.68 -0.72 8.70
CA LYS A 622 43.63 0.24 9.81
C LYS A 622 42.22 0.86 9.86
N PRO A 623 41.31 0.40 10.74
CA PRO A 623 39.90 0.80 10.69
C PRO A 623 39.72 2.30 10.87
N ALA A 624 40.56 2.90 11.73
CA ALA A 624 40.55 4.33 12.01
C ALA A 624 40.75 5.19 10.75
N VAL A 625 41.61 4.77 9.81
CA VAL A 625 41.89 5.52 8.57
C VAL A 625 40.69 5.49 7.62
N LEU A 626 40.03 4.34 7.49
CA LEU A 626 38.90 4.16 6.59
C LEU A 626 37.59 4.76 7.14
N GLN A 627 37.49 4.88 8.46
CA GLN A 627 36.34 5.49 9.15
C GLN A 627 36.46 7.00 9.34
N GLU A 628 37.67 7.57 9.21
CA GLU A 628 37.91 8.99 9.43
C GLU A 628 37.09 9.83 8.44
N GLY A 629 36.18 10.65 8.98
CA GLY A 629 35.30 11.54 8.22
C GLY A 629 34.26 10.82 7.34
N ALA A 630 34.06 9.51 7.49
CA ALA A 630 33.06 8.77 6.74
C ALA A 630 31.65 9.27 7.13
N PRO A 631 30.72 9.44 6.16
CA PRO A 631 29.38 9.93 6.45
C PRO A 631 28.60 8.89 7.27
N ARG A 632 28.27 9.22 8.53
CA ARG A 632 27.48 8.33 9.40
C ARG A 632 25.99 8.67 9.36
N PRO A 633 25.08 7.68 9.42
CA PRO A 633 23.66 7.95 9.63
C PRO A 633 23.45 8.68 10.96
N PHE A 634 22.37 9.46 11.06
CA PHE A 634 21.93 10.06 12.33
C PHE A 634 21.64 8.96 13.35
N ALA A 635 21.69 9.31 14.64
CA ALA A 635 21.66 8.40 15.79
C ALA A 635 20.69 7.20 15.62
N GLU A 636 21.24 6.03 15.27
CA GLU A 636 20.55 4.75 15.46
C GLU A 636 20.50 4.49 16.97
N LEU A 637 19.31 4.55 17.57
CA LEU A 637 19.07 3.98 18.90
C LEU A 637 19.36 2.47 18.78
N ARG A 638 20.54 2.08 19.27
CA ARG A 638 21.11 0.73 19.14
C ARG A 638 20.23 -0.30 19.86
N GLN A 639 19.38 -1.00 19.13
CA GLN A 639 18.76 -2.23 19.62
C GLN A 639 18.59 -3.34 18.56
N VAL A 640 19.03 -3.14 17.31
CA VAL A 640 19.02 -4.21 16.30
C VAL A 640 20.42 -4.34 15.68
N PRO A 641 20.99 -5.56 15.57
CA PRO A 641 22.23 -5.78 14.84
C PRO A 641 22.03 -5.43 13.37
N ARG A 642 23.03 -4.81 12.72
CA ARG A 642 23.02 -4.60 11.27
C ARG A 642 22.99 -5.97 10.58
N SER A 643 21.92 -6.26 9.84
CA SER A 643 21.80 -7.38 8.89
C SER A 643 22.81 -7.22 7.77
#